data_AF-A0AAN4Z4N6-F1
#
_entry.id   AF-A0AAN4Z4N6-F1
#
_cell.length_a   1.000
_cell.length_b   1.000
_cell.length_c   1.000
_cell.angle_alpha   90.00
_cell.angle_beta   90.00
_cell.angle_gamma   90.00
#
_symmetry.space_group_name_H-M   'P 1'
#
loop_
_entity.id
_entity.type
_entity.pdbx_description
1 polymer ?
#
loop_
_entity_poly.entity_id
_entity_poly.type
_entity_poly.pdbx_seq_one_letter_code
_entity_poly.pdbx_strand_id
1 'polypeptide(L)'
;MTAEGHNIDANLVPCGSDHGHYFVKKTFGKPTYCHHCCDKIWGMLTQGYACEVCNFICHDKCLKTVVSYCSGVALQLIKNPVAHTWSEPQHVKRKFCNVCRKRTEDSLCIECEVCEYYVHEDCQDLAVSDCKEAATYVPCIDVGTIAPHYHHMKEGNLPRDSKCCVCKKTCYSNECLAGMRCEWCGATAHAVCYRQMPSECDYGALAKIMLPPSCLTIPRTELPMEQLLNISSPGGSASGTEASSAHPLSSPCKTTADEIGTEREREKEDKEKEDMEILRIYDGNNSLRNQIYRTAAVPKMASTSQIRDIALRRFHIQGAPDNYYVTQVLNDAGEEENLEDPVPLRNVKRPAGARAQIFLRHKDDPEKAVVKAYGGWLRVPMTFCSMTVDRDTLVQDCIADALDNFGLDRNSWNRYNLIEVSLEKGLAERTCNHHENMLQLVRNLRKDSLRRYHVMRFYVQEKEDPHDHAVFVGNLPVSLAQRQYERILLKLLGAKEKPFTAIGPIYFEYGSLVITFNTAKAATAAVQKLQNATYEDKKLIVLCLPNVQPKMLAPDCEPLLVLVNVKSGGCQGSELMKAFRKLLNPFQVFDVLKGGPLVGLYVFRNIPKYRILACGGDGTIGWVLQCLDIAKQDAACFSPPCGIVPLGTGNDLSRVLRWGGGYTGEENPQDILKDVIEADEVRLDRWAVVFHEEERSQPPTSSGAEDCQGQAGTMSNPEDQTSMIIMNNYFGIGIDADVCLKFHNKRDANPEKFSSRLFNKTQYVKIGLQKVFFERTCKDLWKRIELEVDGKPVELPNIEGIIVLNLLSWGSGANPWGTAKEEAPFTKPTHYDGLLEVVGITDVSRLGLIQSKLAAGIRIAQGGSIKITTHEEWPVQVDGEPHVQSPGTITILKSALRAEMLRKPARRKDGTKKVMEQPSTSKDDEGYGIRFGRNLFKKRFARFEQRRRSLGRESSRRRKEVEKECHSAVDYTEHSSTSHEGATVEEPTVTS
;
A
#
# COMPACT_ATOMS: atom_id res chain seq x y z
N MET A 1 4.87 32.11 -12.39
CA MET A 1 3.57 31.54 -12.00
C MET A 1 3.67 30.01 -11.96
N THR A 2 4.49 29.47 -11.06
CA THR A 2 4.77 28.03 -11.01
C THR A 2 4.92 27.60 -9.55
N ALA A 3 3.80 27.24 -8.95
CA ALA A 3 3.68 26.36 -7.79
C ALA A 3 2.24 25.82 -7.77
N GLU A 4 1.82 25.26 -8.90
CA GLU A 4 0.74 24.27 -8.95
C GLU A 4 1.39 22.94 -8.53
N GLY A 5 0.70 22.11 -7.74
CA GLY A 5 1.24 20.80 -7.34
C GLY A 5 1.69 20.00 -8.57
N HIS A 6 2.72 19.15 -8.46
CA HIS A 6 3.32 18.49 -9.64
C HIS A 6 2.31 17.82 -10.58
N ASN A 7 1.29 17.17 -9.99
CA ASN A 7 0.24 16.46 -10.72
C ASN A 7 -0.99 17.33 -11.09
N ILE A 8 -0.99 18.63 -10.77
CA ILE A 8 -2.05 19.58 -11.11
C ILE A 8 -1.55 20.48 -12.24
N ASP A 9 -2.39 20.71 -13.24
CA ASP A 9 -2.12 21.63 -14.36
C ASP A 9 -3.34 22.52 -14.63
N ALA A 10 -3.24 23.79 -14.25
CA ALA A 10 -4.31 24.76 -14.50
C ALA A 10 -4.52 25.07 -15.99
N ASN A 11 -3.61 24.64 -16.89
CA ASN A 11 -3.79 24.81 -18.33
C ASN A 11 -4.70 23.74 -18.94
N LEU A 12 -5.03 22.65 -18.21
CA LEU A 12 -5.91 21.59 -18.73
C LEU A 12 -7.34 22.09 -18.95
N VAL A 13 -7.81 23.01 -18.09
CA VAL A 13 -9.15 23.60 -18.14
C VAL A 13 -9.08 25.07 -17.74
N PRO A 14 -9.67 26.00 -18.51
CA PRO A 14 -9.73 27.41 -18.13
C PRO A 14 -10.42 27.59 -16.78
N CYS A 15 -9.65 27.92 -15.75
CA CYS A 15 -10.20 28.25 -14.43
C CYS A 15 -10.20 29.78 -14.25
N GLY A 16 -11.34 30.34 -13.83
CA GLY A 16 -11.41 31.73 -13.41
C GLY A 16 -10.58 31.99 -12.13
N SER A 17 -10.50 33.26 -11.70
CA SER A 17 -9.80 33.66 -10.46
C SER A 17 -10.26 32.89 -9.22
N ASP A 18 -11.47 32.36 -9.26
CA ASP A 18 -12.10 31.64 -8.15
C ASP A 18 -11.75 30.15 -8.11
N HIS A 19 -10.79 29.68 -8.93
CA HIS A 19 -10.29 28.30 -8.93
C HIS A 19 -11.41 27.23 -9.07
N GLY A 20 -12.44 27.57 -9.82
CA GLY A 20 -13.62 26.72 -10.09
C GLY A 20 -14.69 26.73 -8.99
N HIS A 21 -14.55 27.55 -7.94
CA HIS A 21 -15.59 27.69 -6.92
C HIS A 21 -16.73 28.59 -7.38
N TYR A 22 -17.96 28.23 -7.00
CA TYR A 22 -19.15 29.06 -7.18
C TYR A 22 -19.55 29.67 -5.84
N PHE A 23 -18.95 30.81 -5.49
CA PHE A 23 -19.13 31.45 -4.19
C PHE A 23 -20.43 32.26 -4.11
N VAL A 24 -21.28 31.89 -3.14
CA VAL A 24 -22.47 32.65 -2.79
C VAL A 24 -22.30 33.24 -1.40
N LYS A 25 -22.72 34.50 -1.26
CA LYS A 25 -22.69 35.21 0.01
C LYS A 25 -23.72 34.61 0.96
N LYS A 26 -23.30 34.24 2.17
CA LYS A 26 -24.16 33.65 3.20
C LYS A 26 -23.97 34.34 4.55
N THR A 27 -25.05 34.42 5.31
CA THR A 27 -25.04 34.81 6.72
C THR A 27 -24.99 33.53 7.55
N PHE A 28 -24.02 33.45 8.47
CA PHE A 28 -23.85 32.26 9.31
C PHE A 28 -24.40 32.52 10.72
N GLY A 29 -25.52 31.86 11.06
CA GLY A 29 -26.15 31.95 12.38
C GLY A 29 -25.44 31.15 13.48
N LYS A 30 -24.50 30.27 13.11
CA LYS A 30 -23.68 29.45 14.03
C LYS A 30 -22.19 29.78 13.90
N PRO A 31 -21.38 29.50 14.94
CA PRO A 31 -19.92 29.46 14.83
C PRO A 31 -19.47 28.66 13.60
N THR A 32 -18.90 29.35 12.62
CA THR A 32 -18.44 28.77 11.36
C THR A 32 -16.99 29.15 11.15
N TYR A 33 -16.19 28.32 10.48
CA TYR A 33 -14.75 28.54 10.32
C TYR A 33 -14.37 28.64 8.85
N CYS A 34 -13.42 29.52 8.55
CA CYS A 34 -12.90 29.68 7.20
C CYS A 34 -11.94 28.52 6.86
N HIS A 35 -12.17 27.81 5.76
CA HIS A 35 -11.28 26.73 5.29
C HIS A 35 -9.90 27.25 4.84
N HIS A 36 -9.80 28.54 4.49
CA HIS A 36 -8.55 29.15 4.05
C HIS A 36 -7.62 29.52 5.21
N CYS A 37 -8.11 30.27 6.21
CA CYS A 37 -7.27 30.75 7.33
C CYS A 37 -7.52 30.03 8.65
N CYS A 38 -8.49 29.11 8.71
CA CYS A 38 -8.94 28.39 9.91
C CYS A 38 -9.57 29.24 11.02
N ASP A 39 -9.64 30.57 10.86
CA ASP A 39 -10.24 31.45 11.86
C ASP A 39 -11.78 31.41 11.83
N LYS A 40 -12.37 31.68 12.99
CA LYS A 40 -13.82 31.79 13.17
C LYS A 40 -14.41 32.97 12.37
N ILE A 41 -15.59 32.75 11.82
CA ILE A 41 -16.49 33.76 11.25
C ILE A 41 -17.49 34.10 12.36
N TRP A 42 -17.48 35.35 12.84
CA TRP A 42 -18.28 35.78 14.00
C TRP A 42 -19.76 35.94 13.62
N GLY A 43 -20.58 34.97 14.01
CA GLY A 43 -22.01 34.93 13.68
C GLY A 43 -22.86 35.98 14.40
N MET A 44 -23.80 36.57 13.63
CA MET A 44 -25.02 37.34 13.95
C MET A 44 -25.24 38.46 12.91
N LEU A 45 -24.18 39.06 12.37
CA LEU A 45 -24.27 40.12 11.34
C LEU A 45 -23.17 40.05 10.25
N THR A 46 -22.10 39.28 10.44
CA THR A 46 -21.00 39.23 9.45
C THR A 46 -21.29 38.24 8.32
N GLN A 47 -21.03 38.69 7.10
CA GLN A 47 -21.26 37.93 5.87
C GLN A 47 -19.96 37.19 5.48
N GLY A 48 -20.08 35.93 5.09
CA GLY A 48 -19.00 35.17 4.46
C GLY A 48 -19.46 34.57 3.13
N TYR A 49 -18.58 33.81 2.49
CA TYR A 49 -18.89 33.13 1.23
C TYR A 49 -18.83 31.63 1.40
N ALA A 50 -19.77 30.92 0.76
CA ALA A 50 -19.78 29.47 0.69
C ALA A 50 -19.88 29.04 -0.77
N CYS A 51 -19.02 28.11 -1.18
CA CYS A 51 -19.12 27.47 -2.49
C CYS A 51 -20.31 26.50 -2.52
N GLU A 52 -21.22 26.64 -3.48
CA GLU A 52 -22.42 25.77 -3.57
C GLU A 52 -22.11 24.33 -4.05
N VAL A 53 -20.92 24.11 -4.61
CA VAL A 53 -20.49 22.80 -5.11
C VAL A 53 -19.84 21.98 -4.00
N CYS A 54 -18.77 22.50 -3.39
CA CYS A 54 -17.95 21.75 -2.43
C CYS A 54 -18.07 22.20 -0.97
N ASN A 55 -18.96 23.16 -0.67
CA ASN A 55 -19.11 23.79 0.65
C ASN A 55 -17.83 24.46 1.19
N PHE A 56 -16.94 24.95 0.32
CA PHE A 56 -15.81 25.77 0.75
C PHE A 56 -16.30 27.08 1.33
N ILE A 57 -16.13 27.25 2.64
CA ILE A 57 -16.45 28.47 3.39
C ILE A 57 -15.22 29.35 3.56
N CYS A 58 -15.34 30.65 3.27
CA CYS A 58 -14.30 31.63 3.56
C CYS A 58 -14.84 33.01 3.98
N HIS A 59 -13.98 33.81 4.64
CA HIS A 59 -14.26 35.23 4.88
C HIS A 59 -14.25 36.00 3.56
N ASP A 60 -14.98 37.13 3.54
CA ASP A 60 -14.89 38.13 2.47
C ASP A 60 -13.44 38.55 2.17
N LYS A 61 -12.65 38.85 3.21
CA LYS A 61 -11.22 39.18 3.08
C LYS A 61 -10.35 38.04 2.51
N CYS A 62 -10.78 36.79 2.67
CA CYS A 62 -10.03 35.61 2.24
C CYS A 62 -10.42 35.16 0.84
N LEU A 63 -11.53 35.65 0.29
CA LEU A 63 -12.10 35.21 -0.99
C LEU A 63 -11.07 35.32 -2.13
N LYS A 64 -10.40 36.47 -2.23
CA LYS A 64 -9.39 36.75 -3.28
C LYS A 64 -8.08 36.00 -3.11
N THR A 65 -7.85 35.37 -1.96
CA THR A 65 -6.61 34.64 -1.65
C THR A 65 -6.82 33.13 -1.63
N VAL A 66 -8.02 32.63 -1.96
CA VAL A 66 -8.28 31.19 -2.07
C VAL A 66 -7.35 30.57 -3.13
N VAL A 67 -6.72 29.47 -2.75
CA VAL A 67 -5.74 28.74 -3.59
C VAL A 67 -6.12 27.28 -3.83
N SER A 68 -7.09 26.74 -3.06
CA SER A 68 -7.58 25.38 -3.22
C SER A 68 -8.56 25.32 -4.38
N TYR A 69 -8.40 24.36 -5.28
CA TYR A 69 -9.36 24.13 -6.36
C TYR A 69 -10.68 23.53 -5.83
N CYS A 70 -11.78 23.85 -6.50
CA CYS A 70 -13.07 23.22 -6.20
C CYS A 70 -13.04 21.74 -6.63
N SER A 71 -13.69 20.85 -5.85
CA SER A 71 -13.90 19.45 -6.27
C SER A 71 -14.69 19.33 -7.58
N GLY A 72 -15.40 20.38 -7.98
CA GLY A 72 -16.07 20.49 -9.27
C GLY A 72 -15.15 20.66 -10.49
N VAL A 73 -13.89 21.06 -10.31
CA VAL A 73 -12.89 21.18 -11.40
C VAL A 73 -11.67 20.28 -11.19
N ALA A 74 -11.36 19.94 -9.94
CA ALA A 74 -10.08 19.37 -9.56
C ALA A 74 -9.72 18.08 -10.32
N LEU A 75 -10.69 17.20 -10.60
CA LEU A 75 -10.45 15.97 -11.36
C LEU A 75 -9.94 16.24 -12.79
N GLN A 76 -10.45 17.28 -13.45
CA GLN A 76 -10.04 17.61 -14.81
C GLN A 76 -8.65 18.25 -14.86
N LEU A 77 -8.16 18.78 -13.73
CA LEU A 77 -6.84 19.40 -13.59
C LEU A 77 -5.73 18.41 -13.26
N ILE A 78 -6.03 17.12 -13.04
CA ILE A 78 -5.02 16.10 -12.74
C ILE A 78 -4.30 15.67 -14.02
N LYS A 79 -2.97 15.78 -14.09
CA LYS A 79 -2.19 15.33 -15.25
C LYS A 79 -2.25 13.81 -15.39
N ASN A 80 -1.83 13.10 -14.34
CA ASN A 80 -1.75 11.64 -14.29
C ASN A 80 -2.77 11.12 -13.24
N PRO A 81 -3.94 10.64 -13.67
CA PRO A 81 -4.96 10.13 -12.76
C PRO A 81 -4.48 8.83 -12.10
N VAL A 82 -4.63 8.73 -10.79
CA VAL A 82 -4.35 7.51 -10.03
C VAL A 82 -5.56 7.21 -9.16
N ALA A 83 -6.17 6.04 -9.39
CA ALA A 83 -7.36 5.62 -8.66
C ALA A 83 -7.06 5.41 -7.17
N HIS A 84 -8.04 5.74 -6.33
CA HIS A 84 -8.01 5.43 -4.91
C HIS A 84 -8.40 3.97 -4.68
N THR A 85 -7.78 3.34 -3.70
CA THR A 85 -8.16 2.00 -3.23
C THR A 85 -9.05 2.09 -2.00
N TRP A 86 -10.35 1.97 -2.20
CA TRP A 86 -11.36 2.26 -1.17
C TRP A 86 -11.56 1.12 -0.18
N SER A 87 -11.76 1.47 1.09
CA SER A 87 -12.22 0.56 2.14
C SER A 87 -13.71 0.23 2.01
N GLU A 88 -14.17 -0.73 2.81
CA GLU A 88 -15.61 -0.89 3.06
C GLU A 88 -16.21 0.36 3.73
N PRO A 89 -17.51 0.67 3.50
CA PRO A 89 -18.20 1.77 4.15
C PRO A 89 -18.24 1.62 5.68
N GLN A 90 -17.88 2.70 6.39
CA GLN A 90 -17.83 2.76 7.84
C GLN A 90 -18.07 4.17 8.38
N HIS A 91 -18.42 4.28 9.66
CA HIS A 91 -18.52 5.58 10.35
C HIS A 91 -17.14 6.06 10.81
N VAL A 92 -16.59 7.06 10.11
CA VAL A 92 -15.29 7.64 10.44
C VAL A 92 -15.49 8.90 11.30
N LYS A 93 -14.96 8.91 12.52
CA LYS A 93 -15.07 10.05 13.44
C LYS A 93 -13.94 11.07 13.22
N ARG A 94 -14.23 12.36 13.46
CA ARG A 94 -13.23 13.45 13.47
C ARG A 94 -12.44 13.63 12.15
N LYS A 95 -13.07 13.34 11.02
CA LYS A 95 -12.53 13.60 9.68
C LYS A 95 -13.55 14.41 8.87
N PHE A 96 -13.10 14.92 7.74
CA PHE A 96 -13.93 15.66 6.78
C PHE A 96 -13.86 15.00 5.42
N CYS A 97 -15.00 14.96 4.72
CA CYS A 97 -15.07 14.50 3.35
C CYS A 97 -14.28 15.44 2.43
N ASN A 98 -13.33 14.92 1.66
CA ASN A 98 -12.48 15.68 0.75
C ASN A 98 -13.25 16.25 -0.47
N VAL A 99 -14.48 15.79 -0.73
CA VAL A 99 -15.33 16.28 -1.82
C VAL A 99 -16.27 17.39 -1.37
N CYS A 100 -17.08 17.12 -0.33
CA CYS A 100 -18.14 18.04 0.13
C CYS A 100 -17.77 18.85 1.38
N ARG A 101 -16.59 18.59 1.98
CA ARG A 101 -16.02 19.28 3.16
C ARG A 101 -16.83 19.18 4.46
N LYS A 102 -17.91 18.39 4.48
CA LYS A 102 -18.69 18.10 5.69
C LYS A 102 -18.00 17.04 6.56
N ARG A 103 -18.40 16.97 7.83
CA ARG A 103 -17.90 15.96 8.78
C ARG A 103 -18.29 14.55 8.33
N THR A 104 -17.40 13.60 8.52
CA THR A 104 -17.60 12.19 8.13
C THR A 104 -18.42 11.40 9.14
N GLU A 105 -18.68 11.94 10.33
CA GLU A 105 -19.40 11.22 11.39
C GLU A 105 -20.91 11.14 11.16
N ASP A 106 -21.46 12.04 10.35
CA ASP A 106 -22.89 12.17 10.09
C ASP A 106 -23.44 11.13 9.10
N SER A 107 -22.58 10.41 8.38
CA SER A 107 -22.98 9.46 7.32
C SER A 107 -21.90 8.41 7.07
N LEU A 108 -22.25 7.33 6.38
CA LEU A 108 -21.27 6.31 5.97
C LEU A 108 -20.18 6.92 5.08
N CYS A 109 -18.94 6.56 5.36
CA CYS A 109 -17.76 7.04 4.68
C CYS A 109 -16.87 5.88 4.29
N ILE A 110 -16.13 6.09 3.21
CA ILE A 110 -15.05 5.21 2.78
C ILE A 110 -13.74 5.99 2.86
N GLU A 111 -12.64 5.27 3.12
CA GLU A 111 -11.30 5.85 3.11
C GLU A 111 -10.43 5.15 2.08
N CYS A 112 -9.50 5.89 1.48
CA CYS A 112 -8.45 5.27 0.69
C CYS A 112 -7.39 4.66 1.62
N GLU A 113 -7.12 3.36 1.47
CA GLU A 113 -6.12 2.64 2.27
C GLU A 113 -4.66 3.05 1.98
N VAL A 114 -4.42 3.86 0.94
CA VAL A 114 -3.08 4.27 0.49
C VAL A 114 -2.76 5.74 0.74
N CYS A 115 -3.74 6.66 0.67
CA CYS A 115 -3.46 8.11 0.76
C CYS A 115 -4.35 8.88 1.73
N GLU A 116 -5.08 8.19 2.63
CA GLU A 116 -5.94 8.83 3.65
C GLU A 116 -6.96 9.82 3.09
N TYR A 117 -7.44 9.56 1.88
CA TYR A 117 -8.50 10.35 1.25
C TYR A 117 -9.86 9.85 1.76
N TYR A 118 -10.65 10.73 2.37
CA TYR A 118 -11.92 10.39 3.00
C TYR A 118 -13.08 10.96 2.19
N VAL A 119 -14.08 10.15 1.88
CA VAL A 119 -15.31 10.62 1.22
C VAL A 119 -16.52 9.94 1.84
N HIS A 120 -17.65 10.64 1.83
CA HIS A 120 -18.94 9.98 2.03
C HIS A 120 -19.18 8.99 0.89
N GLU A 121 -19.93 7.93 1.15
CA GLU A 121 -20.33 6.95 0.13
C GLU A 121 -20.97 7.64 -1.09
N ASP A 122 -21.92 8.56 -0.86
CA ASP A 122 -22.57 9.38 -1.89
C ASP A 122 -21.63 10.36 -2.64
N CYS A 123 -20.42 10.58 -2.12
CA CYS A 123 -19.41 11.46 -2.71
C CYS A 123 -18.30 10.69 -3.45
N GLN A 124 -18.28 9.36 -3.38
CA GLN A 124 -17.20 8.53 -3.94
C GLN A 124 -16.98 8.79 -5.43
N ASP A 125 -18.07 8.87 -6.19
CA ASP A 125 -18.04 9.04 -7.63
C ASP A 125 -17.52 10.45 -8.02
N LEU A 126 -17.56 11.42 -7.11
CA LEU A 126 -17.02 12.78 -7.30
C LEU A 126 -15.60 12.95 -6.75
N ALA A 127 -14.96 11.86 -6.28
CA ALA A 127 -13.62 11.90 -5.76
C ALA A 127 -12.59 12.24 -6.85
N VAL A 128 -11.58 13.02 -6.48
CA VAL A 128 -10.47 13.38 -7.38
C VAL A 128 -9.48 12.22 -7.41
N SER A 129 -9.37 11.53 -8.55
CA SER A 129 -8.44 10.41 -8.79
C SER A 129 -6.99 10.86 -8.86
N ASP A 130 -6.43 11.16 -7.71
CA ASP A 130 -5.07 11.66 -7.53
C ASP A 130 -4.43 10.93 -6.33
N CYS A 131 -4.58 9.61 -6.26
CA CYS A 131 -3.91 8.79 -5.27
C CYS A 131 -2.38 8.79 -5.49
N LYS A 132 -1.65 8.15 -4.59
CA LYS A 132 -0.19 8.06 -4.61
C LYS A 132 0.30 7.30 -5.85
N GLU A 133 0.99 7.99 -6.76
CA GLU A 133 1.57 7.39 -7.96
C GLU A 133 2.77 6.47 -7.60
N ALA A 134 2.51 5.19 -7.41
CA ALA A 134 3.44 4.24 -6.79
C ALA A 134 4.49 3.64 -7.74
N ALA A 135 4.32 3.78 -9.06
CA ALA A 135 5.22 3.23 -10.07
C ALA A 135 5.33 4.18 -11.28
N THR A 136 6.54 4.66 -11.54
CA THR A 136 6.85 5.65 -12.58
C THR A 136 8.14 5.33 -13.34
N TYR A 137 8.69 4.11 -13.27
CA TYR A 137 9.84 3.76 -14.11
C TYR A 137 9.53 3.80 -15.61
N VAL A 138 10.54 4.13 -16.43
CA VAL A 138 10.51 3.98 -17.89
C VAL A 138 11.86 3.50 -18.41
N PRO A 139 11.90 2.53 -19.34
CA PRO A 139 13.14 1.99 -19.88
C PRO A 139 14.05 2.98 -20.61
N CYS A 140 13.48 3.94 -21.34
CA CYS A 140 14.24 4.87 -22.20
C CYS A 140 14.88 6.04 -21.44
N ILE A 141 14.67 6.15 -20.12
CA ILE A 141 15.27 7.20 -19.30
C ILE A 141 16.53 6.64 -18.65
N ASP A 142 17.69 7.18 -19.03
CA ASP A 142 18.95 6.87 -18.36
C ASP A 142 18.99 7.41 -16.94
N VAL A 143 19.75 6.72 -16.06
CA VAL A 143 19.91 7.04 -14.63
C VAL A 143 20.40 8.49 -14.40
N GLY A 144 21.13 9.08 -15.36
CA GLY A 144 21.61 10.46 -15.31
C GLY A 144 20.57 11.54 -15.64
N THR A 145 19.41 11.14 -16.17
CA THR A 145 18.32 12.01 -16.65
C THR A 145 17.04 11.86 -15.81
N ILE A 146 17.14 11.21 -14.65
CA ILE A 146 15.99 11.01 -13.75
C ILE A 146 15.38 12.36 -13.41
N ALA A 147 14.13 12.56 -13.84
CA ALA A 147 13.36 13.73 -13.44
C ALA A 147 13.27 13.76 -11.90
N PRO A 148 13.43 14.93 -11.28
CA PRO A 148 13.37 15.02 -9.82
C PRO A 148 12.01 14.53 -9.32
N HIS A 149 12.00 13.84 -8.19
CA HIS A 149 10.75 13.45 -7.54
C HIS A 149 10.12 14.68 -6.89
N TYR A 150 8.82 14.90 -7.09
CA TYR A 150 8.13 16.10 -6.60
C TYR A 150 7.16 15.78 -5.45
N HIS A 151 6.83 16.79 -4.66
CA HIS A 151 5.83 16.66 -3.61
C HIS A 151 4.42 16.34 -4.17
N HIS A 152 3.81 15.26 -3.67
CA HIS A 152 2.39 14.95 -3.87
C HIS A 152 1.55 15.55 -2.74
N MET A 153 1.00 16.75 -2.93
CA MET A 153 0.32 17.51 -1.87
C MET A 153 -1.19 17.23 -1.84
N LYS A 154 -1.71 16.80 -0.69
CA LYS A 154 -3.13 16.59 -0.40
C LYS A 154 -3.67 17.58 0.62
N GLU A 155 -4.93 17.97 0.45
CA GLU A 155 -5.62 18.91 1.34
C GLU A 155 -6.26 18.20 2.54
N GLY A 156 -6.04 18.77 3.73
CA GLY A 156 -6.83 18.54 4.92
C GLY A 156 -6.56 17.25 5.69
N ASN A 157 -7.45 16.96 6.65
CA ASN A 157 -7.42 15.78 7.53
C ASN A 157 -6.10 15.53 8.28
N LEU A 158 -5.31 16.60 8.48
CA LEU A 158 -3.99 16.55 9.12
C LEU A 158 -4.05 16.03 10.58
N PRO A 159 -2.96 15.45 11.10
CA PRO A 159 -2.80 15.19 12.53
C PRO A 159 -2.86 16.46 13.39
N ARG A 160 -3.32 16.34 14.65
CA ARG A 160 -3.59 17.47 15.57
C ARG A 160 -2.38 18.36 15.86
N ASP A 161 -1.20 17.79 15.83
CA ASP A 161 0.10 18.39 16.13
C ASP A 161 0.85 18.89 14.89
N SER A 162 0.19 18.88 13.71
CA SER A 162 0.80 19.30 12.46
C SER A 162 1.22 20.77 12.46
N LYS A 163 2.50 21.02 12.17
CA LYS A 163 3.10 22.34 12.06
C LYS A 163 3.58 22.58 10.63
N CYS A 164 3.26 23.76 10.10
CA CYS A 164 3.69 24.16 8.78
C CYS A 164 5.22 24.19 8.67
N CYS A 165 5.78 23.48 7.70
CA CYS A 165 7.21 23.41 7.46
C CYS A 165 7.82 24.78 7.10
N VAL A 166 7.02 25.71 6.56
CA VAL A 166 7.43 27.07 6.16
C VAL A 166 7.38 28.05 7.33
N CYS A 167 6.21 28.30 7.92
CA CYS A 167 6.04 29.33 8.95
C CYS A 167 6.14 28.82 10.40
N LYS A 168 6.24 27.50 10.60
CA LYS A 168 6.33 26.79 11.90
C LYS A 168 5.10 26.91 12.81
N LYS A 169 4.02 27.57 12.37
CA LYS A 169 2.73 27.62 13.08
C LYS A 169 1.88 26.38 12.80
N THR A 170 0.93 26.09 13.69
CA THR A 170 -0.06 25.02 13.50
C THR A 170 -0.83 25.21 12.20
N CYS A 171 -0.94 24.16 11.38
CA CYS A 171 -1.67 24.17 10.11
C CYS A 171 -2.84 23.17 10.06
N TYR A 172 -3.19 22.61 11.22
CA TYR A 172 -4.32 21.72 11.43
C TYR A 172 -5.56 22.46 11.97
N SER A 173 -6.76 21.91 11.72
CA SER A 173 -8.03 22.35 12.30
C SER A 173 -8.93 21.17 12.68
N ASN A 174 -9.57 21.22 13.86
CA ASN A 174 -10.65 20.28 14.25
C ASN A 174 -12.02 20.70 13.67
N GLU A 175 -12.12 21.91 13.13
CA GLU A 175 -13.40 22.57 12.82
C GLU A 175 -13.71 22.61 11.32
N CYS A 176 -12.70 22.47 10.48
CA CYS A 176 -12.85 22.47 9.03
C CYS A 176 -11.70 21.71 8.34
N LEU A 177 -11.93 21.29 7.10
CA LEU A 177 -10.91 20.67 6.25
C LEU A 177 -9.86 21.73 5.84
N ALA A 178 -8.67 21.71 6.43
CA ALA A 178 -7.64 22.70 6.19
C ALA A 178 -6.20 22.16 6.28
N GLY A 179 -5.29 22.88 5.63
CA GLY A 179 -3.87 22.53 5.54
C GLY A 179 -3.57 21.58 4.37
N MET A 180 -2.28 21.34 4.13
CA MET A 180 -1.77 20.47 3.06
C MET A 180 -0.74 19.50 3.66
N ARG A 181 -0.67 18.28 3.13
CA ARG A 181 0.34 17.26 3.48
C ARG A 181 0.93 16.64 2.23
N CYS A 182 2.23 16.38 2.24
CA CYS A 182 2.85 15.55 1.22
C CYS A 182 2.69 14.05 1.55
N GLU A 183 2.17 13.27 0.61
CA GLU A 183 1.94 11.80 0.77
C GLU A 183 3.23 10.96 0.72
N TRP A 184 4.37 11.57 0.38
CA TRP A 184 5.68 10.91 0.33
C TRP A 184 6.54 11.22 1.55
N CYS A 185 6.83 12.50 1.81
CA CYS A 185 7.69 12.90 2.94
C CYS A 185 6.92 13.24 4.23
N GLY A 186 5.58 13.32 4.18
CA GLY A 186 4.75 13.71 5.33
C GLY A 186 4.82 15.18 5.72
N ALA A 187 5.57 16.02 4.98
CA ALA A 187 5.67 17.46 5.28
C ALA A 187 4.28 18.11 5.21
N THR A 188 3.94 18.92 6.22
CA THR A 188 2.67 19.66 6.27
C THR A 188 2.90 21.16 6.09
N ALA A 189 1.93 21.84 5.48
CA ALA A 189 1.96 23.28 5.29
C ALA A 189 0.54 23.88 5.27
N HIS A 190 0.39 25.18 5.52
CA HIS A 190 -0.85 25.87 5.18
C HIS A 190 -1.06 25.87 3.66
N ALA A 191 -2.32 25.96 3.22
CA ALA A 191 -2.68 26.03 1.80
C ALA A 191 -1.95 27.16 1.04
N VAL A 192 -1.69 28.29 1.69
CA VAL A 192 -0.90 29.40 1.10
C VAL A 192 0.61 29.23 1.25
N CYS A 193 1.06 28.46 2.24
CA CYS A 193 2.48 28.28 2.52
C CYS A 193 3.12 27.23 1.63
N TYR A 194 2.41 26.17 1.21
CA TYR A 194 3.05 25.07 0.47
C TYR A 194 3.67 25.53 -0.85
N ARG A 195 3.15 26.61 -1.46
CA ARG A 195 3.72 27.22 -2.68
C ARG A 195 5.12 27.81 -2.49
N GLN A 196 5.56 28.00 -1.24
CA GLN A 196 6.90 28.45 -0.87
C GLN A 196 7.84 27.28 -0.54
N MET A 197 7.34 26.05 -0.55
CA MET A 197 8.17 24.86 -0.37
C MET A 197 9.03 24.63 -1.62
N PRO A 198 10.19 23.95 -1.49
CA PRO A 198 10.84 23.35 -2.64
C PRO A 198 9.85 22.48 -3.41
N SER A 199 10.00 22.43 -4.75
CA SER A 199 9.16 21.57 -5.58
C SER A 199 9.51 20.09 -5.41
N GLU A 200 10.78 19.80 -5.15
CA GLU A 200 11.35 18.46 -5.05
C GLU A 200 11.12 17.86 -3.67
N CYS A 201 10.69 16.60 -3.63
CA CYS A 201 10.45 15.81 -2.43
C CYS A 201 11.62 14.85 -2.20
N ASP A 202 12.18 14.88 -1.01
CA ASP A 202 13.31 14.05 -0.57
C ASP A 202 12.88 12.80 0.21
N TYR A 203 11.58 12.46 0.20
CA TYR A 203 10.96 11.40 1.03
C TYR A 203 11.08 11.59 2.55
N GLY A 204 11.63 12.72 3.02
CA GLY A 204 11.73 13.09 4.42
C GLY A 204 12.45 12.05 5.28
N ALA A 205 11.91 11.79 6.47
CA ALA A 205 12.54 10.90 7.45
C ALA A 205 12.65 9.43 7.01
N LEU A 206 11.90 9.02 5.98
CA LEU A 206 11.83 7.63 5.51
C LEU A 206 12.69 7.38 4.26
N ALA A 207 13.42 8.38 3.77
CA ALA A 207 14.17 8.31 2.50
C ALA A 207 15.06 7.08 2.36
N LYS A 208 15.76 6.69 3.43
CA LYS A 208 16.71 5.56 3.43
C LYS A 208 16.06 4.20 3.19
N ILE A 209 14.76 4.07 3.45
CA ILE A 209 14.02 2.80 3.36
C ILE A 209 12.85 2.87 2.37
N MET A 210 12.70 4.00 1.67
CA MET A 210 11.64 4.21 0.70
C MET A 210 11.96 3.46 -0.58
N LEU A 211 10.96 2.85 -1.22
CA LEU A 211 11.06 2.34 -2.58
C LEU A 211 10.54 3.44 -3.54
N PRO A 212 11.42 4.17 -4.25
CA PRO A 212 11.00 5.28 -5.09
C PRO A 212 10.07 4.81 -6.22
N PRO A 213 9.02 5.56 -6.60
CA PRO A 213 8.19 5.19 -7.76
C PRO A 213 8.97 5.01 -9.05
N SER A 214 10.04 5.78 -9.24
CA SER A 214 10.90 5.73 -10.43
C SER A 214 11.66 4.42 -10.59
N CYS A 215 11.70 3.55 -9.57
CA CYS A 215 12.32 2.22 -9.67
C CYS A 215 11.31 1.09 -9.90
N LEU A 216 10.01 1.39 -9.99
CA LEU A 216 8.97 0.38 -10.08
C LEU A 216 8.23 0.43 -11.42
N THR A 217 7.97 -0.76 -11.95
CA THR A 217 6.96 -0.98 -12.99
C THR A 217 5.85 -1.85 -12.47
N ILE A 218 4.65 -1.59 -12.97
CA ILE A 218 3.46 -2.38 -12.70
C ILE A 218 2.87 -2.86 -14.03
N PRO A 219 2.23 -4.04 -14.05
CA PRO A 219 1.39 -4.48 -15.16
C PRO A 219 0.42 -3.35 -15.54
N ARG A 220 0.38 -2.96 -16.82
CA ARG A 220 -0.39 -1.78 -17.28
C ARG A 220 -1.88 -1.90 -16.93
N THR A 221 -2.51 -0.72 -16.88
CA THR A 221 -3.80 -0.29 -16.31
C THR A 221 -5.09 -0.99 -16.80
N GLU A 222 -5.07 -2.31 -16.96
CA GLU A 222 -6.29 -3.12 -17.17
C GLU A 222 -6.80 -3.75 -15.87
N LEU A 223 -5.93 -3.85 -14.85
CA LEU A 223 -6.30 -4.32 -13.51
C LEU A 223 -6.44 -3.15 -12.53
N PRO A 224 -7.49 -3.16 -11.69
CA PRO A 224 -7.69 -2.11 -10.70
C PRO A 224 -6.57 -2.14 -9.65
N MET A 225 -6.28 -0.96 -9.09
CA MET A 225 -5.22 -0.81 -8.10
C MET A 225 -5.51 -1.64 -6.83
N GLU A 226 -6.78 -1.82 -6.47
CA GLU A 226 -7.17 -2.70 -5.36
C GLU A 226 -6.71 -4.14 -5.61
N GLN A 227 -6.80 -4.63 -6.85
CA GLN A 227 -6.41 -6.00 -7.18
C GLN A 227 -4.89 -6.17 -7.18
N LEU A 228 -4.16 -5.18 -7.69
CA LEU A 228 -2.69 -5.18 -7.70
C LEU A 228 -2.11 -5.08 -6.27
N LEU A 229 -2.73 -4.31 -5.38
CA LEU A 229 -2.34 -4.21 -3.96
C LEU A 229 -3.02 -5.27 -3.07
N ASN A 230 -3.92 -6.06 -3.66
CA ASN A 230 -4.73 -7.07 -2.99
C ASN A 230 -5.46 -6.49 -1.75
N ILE A 231 -6.16 -5.40 -1.99
CA ILE A 231 -7.11 -4.75 -1.07
C ILE A 231 -8.50 -5.28 -1.40
N SER A 232 -9.24 -5.75 -0.40
CA SER A 232 -10.59 -6.26 -0.59
C SER A 232 -11.51 -5.16 -1.14
N SER A 233 -12.06 -5.35 -2.34
CA SER A 233 -13.06 -4.42 -2.89
C SER A 233 -14.41 -4.56 -2.16
N PRO A 234 -15.16 -3.47 -1.94
CA PRO A 234 -16.51 -3.47 -1.32
C PRO A 234 -17.63 -4.22 -2.08
N GLY A 235 -17.30 -5.17 -2.96
CA GLY A 235 -18.27 -5.98 -3.72
C GLY A 235 -17.71 -7.31 -4.21
N GLY A 236 -16.59 -7.76 -3.65
CA GLY A 236 -15.83 -8.93 -4.12
C GLY A 236 -16.19 -10.24 -3.41
N SER A 237 -17.47 -10.53 -3.18
CA SER A 237 -17.91 -11.92 -2.97
C SER A 237 -18.23 -12.53 -4.32
N ALA A 238 -17.62 -13.69 -4.60
CA ALA A 238 -17.80 -14.46 -5.81
C ALA A 238 -19.27 -14.80 -6.07
N SER A 239 -19.92 -14.09 -6.99
CA SER A 239 -21.06 -14.58 -7.75
C SER A 239 -21.14 -13.82 -9.07
N GLY A 240 -20.77 -14.50 -10.15
CA GLY A 240 -21.12 -14.06 -11.49
C GLY A 240 -22.60 -14.31 -11.71
N THR A 241 -23.44 -13.34 -11.35
CA THR A 241 -24.79 -13.17 -11.89
C THR A 241 -25.31 -11.79 -11.49
N GLU A 242 -25.70 -11.02 -12.51
CA GLU A 242 -26.73 -9.99 -12.52
C GLU A 242 -26.61 -8.77 -11.59
N ALA A 243 -26.62 -7.61 -12.25
CA ALA A 243 -27.14 -6.32 -11.78
C ALA A 243 -27.16 -6.15 -10.25
N SER A 244 -26.06 -5.64 -9.70
CA SER A 244 -26.05 -5.02 -8.38
C SER A 244 -27.26 -4.10 -8.24
N SER A 245 -28.13 -4.39 -7.27
CA SER A 245 -29.30 -3.60 -6.93
C SER A 245 -28.94 -2.12 -6.86
N ALA A 246 -29.37 -1.37 -7.87
CA ALA A 246 -29.20 0.08 -7.97
C ALA A 246 -29.96 0.76 -6.83
N HIS A 247 -29.30 0.93 -5.69
CA HIS A 247 -29.76 1.91 -4.71
C HIS A 247 -29.65 3.30 -5.37
N PRO A 248 -30.73 4.11 -5.38
CA PRO A 248 -30.70 5.42 -6.00
C PRO A 248 -29.65 6.27 -5.28
N LEU A 249 -28.58 6.65 -6.00
CA LEU A 249 -27.56 7.57 -5.51
C LEU A 249 -28.25 8.81 -4.93
N SER A 250 -28.17 8.95 -3.61
CA SER A 250 -28.70 10.10 -2.91
C SER A 250 -27.84 11.31 -3.30
N SER A 251 -28.45 12.46 -3.57
CA SER A 251 -27.67 13.66 -3.88
C SER A 251 -26.70 13.95 -2.73
N PRO A 252 -25.39 14.12 -2.97
CA PRO A 252 -24.35 14.36 -1.94
C PRO A 252 -24.52 15.66 -1.14
N CYS A 253 -25.61 16.37 -1.41
CA CYS A 253 -26.05 17.50 -0.63
C CYS A 253 -27.59 17.49 -0.58
N LYS A 254 -28.15 16.87 0.47
CA LYS A 254 -29.15 17.63 1.22
C LYS A 254 -28.38 18.81 1.81
N THR A 255 -28.58 19.99 1.23
CA THR A 255 -28.25 21.23 1.93
C THR A 255 -29.28 21.33 3.05
N THR A 256 -29.12 20.55 4.12
CA THR A 256 -29.82 20.86 5.35
C THR A 256 -29.16 22.11 5.89
N ALA A 257 -29.76 23.25 5.57
CA ALA A 257 -29.77 24.38 6.48
C ALA A 257 -30.57 24.05 7.76
N ASP A 258 -31.07 22.82 7.90
CA ASP A 258 -31.73 22.33 9.11
C ASP A 258 -30.70 22.12 10.23
N GLU A 259 -30.42 23.19 10.94
CA GLU A 259 -30.82 23.36 12.33
C GLU A 259 -30.51 24.81 12.68
N ILE A 260 -31.41 25.50 13.35
CA ILE A 260 -31.30 26.89 13.85
C ILE A 260 -31.88 27.94 12.90
N GLY A 261 -33.21 27.90 12.80
CA GLY A 261 -34.04 29.09 12.71
C GLY A 261 -34.88 29.25 13.99
N THR A 262 -35.11 30.48 14.42
CA THR A 262 -36.17 30.82 15.39
C THR A 262 -37.56 30.45 14.81
N GLU A 263 -38.61 30.31 15.62
CA GLU A 263 -39.95 29.89 15.14
C GLU A 263 -40.45 30.73 13.94
N ARG A 264 -40.10 32.02 13.87
CA ARG A 264 -40.40 32.91 12.73
C ARG A 264 -39.63 32.64 11.44
N GLU A 265 -38.43 32.07 11.52
CA GLU A 265 -37.64 31.69 10.34
C GLU A 265 -38.09 30.35 9.79
N ARG A 266 -38.55 29.42 10.66
CA ARG A 266 -39.13 28.14 10.24
C ARG A 266 -40.42 28.33 9.44
N GLU A 267 -41.30 29.24 9.83
CA GLU A 267 -42.50 29.58 9.05
C GLU A 267 -42.19 30.17 7.66
N LYS A 268 -41.05 30.87 7.53
CA LYS A 268 -40.61 31.45 6.25
C LYS A 268 -39.91 30.40 5.38
N GLU A 269 -39.12 29.51 5.98
CA GLU A 269 -38.51 28.35 5.32
C GLU A 269 -39.53 27.29 4.89
N ASP A 270 -40.61 27.09 5.66
CA ASP A 270 -41.71 26.18 5.29
C ASP A 270 -42.50 26.73 4.09
N LYS A 271 -42.73 28.06 4.03
CA LYS A 271 -43.25 28.73 2.83
C LYS A 271 -42.30 28.64 1.62
N GLU A 272 -41.00 28.81 1.83
CA GLU A 272 -40.00 28.64 0.76
C GLU A 272 -39.88 27.18 0.29
N LYS A 273 -40.07 26.19 1.19
CA LYS A 273 -40.15 24.75 0.84
C LYS A 273 -41.41 24.43 0.02
N GLU A 274 -42.53 25.12 0.24
CA GLU A 274 -43.74 24.97 -0.58
C GLU A 274 -43.57 25.50 -2.02
N ASP A 275 -42.69 26.46 -2.26
CA ASP A 275 -42.41 27.06 -3.58
C ASP A 275 -41.29 26.37 -4.38
N MET A 276 -40.69 25.34 -3.80
CA MET A 276 -39.62 24.56 -4.43
C MET A 276 -40.14 23.22 -4.95
N GLU A 277 -39.60 22.78 -6.08
CA GLU A 277 -39.89 21.48 -6.69
C GLU A 277 -38.61 20.63 -6.75
N ILE A 278 -38.73 19.34 -6.43
CA ILE A 278 -37.60 18.40 -6.47
C ILE A 278 -37.61 17.65 -7.80
N LEU A 279 -36.59 17.90 -8.62
CA LEU A 279 -36.38 17.27 -9.92
C LEU A 279 -35.47 16.04 -9.80
N ARG A 280 -35.67 15.05 -10.66
CA ARG A 280 -34.69 14.00 -10.98
C ARG A 280 -33.97 14.38 -12.27
N ILE A 281 -32.65 14.44 -12.21
CA ILE A 281 -31.80 14.88 -13.31
C ILE A 281 -30.95 13.70 -13.75
N TYR A 282 -31.08 13.34 -15.02
CA TYR A 282 -30.29 12.34 -15.72
C TYR A 282 -29.28 13.06 -16.62
N ASP A 283 -28.04 12.58 -16.72
CA ASP A 283 -26.98 13.21 -17.53
C ASP A 283 -26.75 12.50 -18.87
N GLY A 284 -27.57 11.50 -19.20
CA GLY A 284 -27.54 10.80 -20.48
C GLY A 284 -28.31 9.48 -20.49
N ASN A 285 -28.32 8.80 -21.63
CA ASN A 285 -29.13 7.59 -21.83
C ASN A 285 -28.73 6.45 -20.89
N ASN A 286 -27.43 6.32 -20.60
CA ASN A 286 -26.93 5.31 -19.69
C ASN A 286 -27.40 5.54 -18.25
N SER A 287 -27.50 6.81 -17.85
CA SER A 287 -27.97 7.20 -16.53
C SER A 287 -29.47 6.86 -16.35
N LEU A 288 -30.29 7.06 -17.39
CA LEU A 288 -31.71 6.66 -17.37
C LEU A 288 -31.88 5.14 -17.31
N ARG A 289 -31.20 4.39 -18.20
CA ARG A 289 -31.29 2.91 -18.25
C ARG A 289 -30.95 2.25 -16.91
N ASN A 290 -29.94 2.78 -16.22
CA ASN A 290 -29.49 2.24 -14.93
C ASN A 290 -30.15 2.93 -13.71
N GLN A 291 -31.10 3.84 -13.94
CA GLN A 291 -31.77 4.64 -12.91
C GLN A 291 -30.79 5.39 -11.99
N ILE A 292 -29.68 5.87 -12.57
CA ILE A 292 -28.68 6.73 -11.93
C ILE A 292 -29.09 8.18 -12.20
N TYR A 293 -29.53 8.89 -11.16
CA TYR A 293 -29.92 10.30 -11.26
C TYR A 293 -29.47 11.10 -10.05
N ARG A 294 -29.39 12.42 -10.21
CA ARG A 294 -29.22 13.35 -9.09
C ARG A 294 -30.49 14.14 -8.87
N THR A 295 -30.78 14.49 -7.63
CA THR A 295 -31.92 15.33 -7.27
C THR A 295 -31.51 16.77 -6.98
N ALA A 296 -32.34 17.71 -7.41
CA ALA A 296 -32.17 19.13 -7.13
C ALA A 296 -33.52 19.76 -6.74
N ALA A 297 -33.50 20.61 -5.71
CA ALA A 297 -34.64 21.47 -5.39
C ALA A 297 -34.50 22.77 -6.20
N VAL A 298 -35.55 23.12 -6.94
CA VAL A 298 -35.58 24.25 -7.87
C VAL A 298 -36.86 25.06 -7.65
N PRO A 299 -36.82 26.40 -7.66
CA PRO A 299 -38.04 27.20 -7.57
C PRO A 299 -39.04 26.83 -8.67
N LYS A 300 -40.34 26.75 -8.35
CA LYS A 300 -41.39 26.42 -9.33
C LYS A 300 -41.44 27.38 -10.53
N MET A 301 -41.00 28.62 -10.34
CA MET A 301 -40.88 29.66 -11.38
C MET A 301 -39.49 29.76 -12.01
N ALA A 302 -38.61 28.78 -11.79
CA ALA A 302 -37.26 28.82 -12.36
C ALA A 302 -37.28 28.73 -13.88
N SER A 303 -36.46 29.56 -14.53
CA SER A 303 -36.22 29.49 -15.96
C SER A 303 -35.43 28.25 -16.37
N THR A 304 -35.46 27.92 -17.65
CA THR A 304 -34.66 26.81 -18.23
C THR A 304 -33.17 26.97 -17.95
N SER A 305 -32.64 28.21 -18.03
CA SER A 305 -31.26 28.54 -17.69
C SER A 305 -30.93 28.23 -16.24
N GLN A 306 -31.81 28.58 -15.30
CA GLN A 306 -31.58 28.31 -13.88
C GLN A 306 -31.58 26.81 -13.58
N ILE A 307 -32.49 26.04 -14.19
CA ILE A 307 -32.54 24.57 -14.07
C ILE A 307 -31.24 23.94 -14.61
N ARG A 308 -30.81 24.38 -15.80
CA ARG A 308 -29.56 23.93 -16.44
C ARG A 308 -28.34 24.20 -15.56
N ASP A 309 -28.21 25.41 -15.01
CA ASP A 309 -27.05 25.78 -14.20
C ASP A 309 -27.00 25.00 -12.88
N ILE A 310 -28.17 24.72 -12.28
CA ILE A 310 -28.28 23.83 -11.12
C ILE A 310 -27.87 22.40 -11.50
N ALA A 311 -28.32 21.88 -12.65
CA ALA A 311 -27.96 20.56 -13.14
C ALA A 311 -26.44 20.41 -13.35
N LEU A 312 -25.81 21.37 -14.04
CA LEU A 312 -24.36 21.39 -14.27
C LEU A 312 -23.58 21.32 -12.95
N ARG A 313 -23.98 22.12 -11.95
CA ARG A 313 -23.36 22.11 -10.61
C ARG A 313 -23.53 20.76 -9.89
N ARG A 314 -24.69 20.10 -10.03
CA ARG A 314 -24.95 18.80 -9.36
C ARG A 314 -24.09 17.67 -9.91
N PHE A 315 -23.74 17.71 -11.19
CA PHE A 315 -22.89 16.73 -11.84
C PHE A 315 -21.41 17.11 -11.88
N HIS A 316 -21.01 18.23 -11.27
CA HIS A 316 -19.63 18.76 -11.34
C HIS A 316 -19.16 18.97 -12.80
N ILE A 317 -20.07 19.33 -13.70
CA ILE A 317 -19.77 19.59 -15.10
C ILE A 317 -19.35 21.05 -15.26
N GLN A 318 -18.18 21.26 -15.87
CA GLN A 318 -17.60 22.57 -16.13
C GLN A 318 -17.58 22.84 -17.63
N GLY A 319 -18.04 24.02 -18.03
CA GLY A 319 -18.14 24.44 -19.43
C GLY A 319 -19.03 25.68 -19.57
N ALA A 320 -18.99 26.30 -20.75
CA ALA A 320 -19.88 27.41 -21.06
C ALA A 320 -21.35 26.92 -20.96
N PRO A 321 -22.19 27.50 -20.09
CA PRO A 321 -23.57 27.02 -19.90
C PRO A 321 -24.38 26.99 -21.21
N ASP A 322 -24.05 27.85 -22.16
CA ASP A 322 -24.73 27.94 -23.47
C ASP A 322 -24.55 26.70 -24.35
N ASN A 323 -23.52 25.88 -24.09
CA ASN A 323 -23.31 24.60 -24.75
C ASN A 323 -24.22 23.49 -24.21
N TYR A 324 -25.02 23.77 -23.18
CA TYR A 324 -25.90 22.79 -22.55
C TYR A 324 -27.36 23.24 -22.60
N TYR A 325 -28.26 22.27 -22.59
CA TYR A 325 -29.70 22.48 -22.52
C TYR A 325 -30.35 21.36 -21.71
N VAL A 326 -31.61 21.57 -21.35
CA VAL A 326 -32.39 20.61 -20.56
C VAL A 326 -33.64 20.19 -21.31
N THR A 327 -33.93 18.89 -21.27
CA THR A 327 -35.14 18.29 -21.86
C THR A 327 -35.91 17.55 -20.78
N GLN A 328 -37.20 17.39 -20.97
CA GLN A 328 -38.03 16.55 -20.13
C GLN A 328 -37.93 15.09 -20.58
N VAL A 329 -37.83 14.15 -19.64
CA VAL A 329 -37.98 12.71 -19.91
C VAL A 329 -39.47 12.35 -19.88
N LEU A 330 -39.97 11.74 -20.97
CA LEU A 330 -41.38 11.38 -21.10
C LEU A 330 -41.68 9.96 -20.60
N ASN A 331 -40.75 9.04 -20.82
CA ASN A 331 -40.89 7.63 -20.48
C ASN A 331 -39.52 6.95 -20.29
N ASP A 332 -39.55 5.70 -19.82
CA ASP A 332 -38.36 4.89 -19.60
C ASP A 332 -37.66 4.45 -20.91
N ALA A 333 -38.32 4.64 -22.08
CA ALA A 333 -37.72 4.41 -23.39
C ALA A 333 -36.76 5.53 -23.82
N GLY A 334 -36.71 6.64 -23.06
CA GLY A 334 -35.80 7.76 -23.31
C GLY A 334 -36.32 8.78 -24.32
N GLU A 335 -37.63 8.80 -24.59
CA GLU A 335 -38.25 9.88 -25.37
C GLU A 335 -38.15 11.21 -24.59
N GLU A 336 -37.73 12.27 -25.28
CA GLU A 336 -37.44 13.56 -24.68
C GLU A 336 -38.03 14.74 -25.48
N GLU A 337 -38.52 15.76 -24.75
CA GLU A 337 -39.06 17.02 -25.31
C GLU A 337 -38.29 18.21 -24.71
N ASN A 338 -38.07 19.29 -25.47
CA ASN A 338 -37.39 20.48 -24.95
C ASN A 338 -38.24 21.18 -23.88
N LEU A 339 -37.60 21.68 -22.83
CA LEU A 339 -38.23 22.56 -21.85
C LEU A 339 -38.23 24.00 -22.39
N GLU A 340 -39.37 24.69 -22.26
CA GLU A 340 -39.56 26.04 -22.77
C GLU A 340 -39.88 27.04 -21.64
N ASP A 341 -39.28 28.22 -21.72
CA ASP A 341 -39.60 29.36 -20.86
C ASP A 341 -40.96 29.98 -21.25
N PRO A 342 -41.65 30.71 -20.34
CA PRO A 342 -41.18 31.25 -19.06
C PRO A 342 -41.45 30.39 -17.82
N VAL A 343 -42.19 29.28 -17.94
CA VAL A 343 -42.53 28.41 -16.80
C VAL A 343 -42.29 26.93 -17.15
N PRO A 344 -41.02 26.50 -17.30
CA PRO A 344 -40.68 25.19 -17.84
C PRO A 344 -41.23 24.03 -16.99
N LEU A 345 -41.35 24.19 -15.68
CA LEU A 345 -41.83 23.12 -14.77
C LEU A 345 -43.34 22.92 -14.75
N ARG A 346 -44.13 23.89 -15.26
CA ARG A 346 -45.60 23.79 -15.30
C ARG A 346 -46.07 22.76 -16.34
N ASN A 347 -45.35 22.62 -17.44
CA ASN A 347 -45.72 21.77 -18.57
C ASN A 347 -45.09 20.36 -18.49
N VAL A 348 -44.34 20.06 -17.42
CA VAL A 348 -43.67 18.77 -17.26
C VAL A 348 -44.69 17.66 -17.04
N LYS A 349 -44.78 16.71 -17.98
CA LYS A 349 -45.60 15.49 -17.85
C LYS A 349 -45.08 14.61 -16.70
N ARG A 350 -45.98 14.18 -15.82
CA ARG A 350 -45.66 13.38 -14.63
C ARG A 350 -46.31 12.01 -14.76
N PRO A 351 -45.56 10.90 -14.87
CA PRO A 351 -46.11 9.57 -14.65
C PRO A 351 -46.73 9.53 -13.25
N ALA A 352 -47.92 8.95 -13.09
CA ALA A 352 -48.73 9.07 -11.87
C ALA A 352 -47.93 8.78 -10.58
N GLY A 353 -47.72 9.81 -9.75
CA GLY A 353 -46.99 9.71 -8.47
C GLY A 353 -45.46 9.88 -8.56
N ALA A 354 -44.88 10.07 -9.75
CA ALA A 354 -43.44 10.24 -9.94
C ALA A 354 -43.00 11.71 -9.90
N ARG A 355 -41.76 11.94 -9.45
CA ARG A 355 -41.09 13.26 -9.53
C ARG A 355 -40.84 13.63 -10.99
N ALA A 356 -40.83 14.93 -11.29
CA ALA A 356 -40.41 15.45 -12.59
C ALA A 356 -39.00 14.96 -12.96
N GLN A 357 -38.84 14.48 -14.20
CA GLN A 357 -37.61 13.89 -14.71
C GLN A 357 -37.10 14.71 -15.89
N ILE A 358 -35.81 15.06 -15.88
CA ILE A 358 -35.18 15.84 -16.93
C ILE A 358 -33.84 15.24 -17.35
N PHE A 359 -33.45 15.43 -18.61
CA PHE A 359 -32.08 15.24 -19.05
C PHE A 359 -31.31 16.56 -19.06
N LEU A 360 -30.01 16.47 -18.77
CA LEU A 360 -29.02 17.45 -19.14
C LEU A 360 -28.33 16.99 -20.45
N ARG A 361 -28.33 17.83 -21.48
CA ARG A 361 -27.79 17.52 -22.81
C ARG A 361 -26.75 18.55 -23.27
N HIS A 362 -25.85 18.13 -24.15
CA HIS A 362 -24.84 18.98 -24.78
C HIS A 362 -25.23 19.31 -26.23
N LYS A 363 -25.02 20.55 -26.66
CA LYS A 363 -25.23 21.00 -28.03
C LYS A 363 -24.03 20.62 -28.89
N ASP A 364 -24.17 19.56 -29.68
CA ASP A 364 -23.10 19.11 -30.58
C ASP A 364 -23.14 19.88 -31.92
N ASP A 365 -21.96 20.26 -32.41
CA ASP A 365 -21.79 20.75 -33.78
C ASP A 365 -22.01 19.56 -34.76
N PRO A 366 -22.81 19.70 -35.83
CA PRO A 366 -23.17 18.63 -36.75
C PRO A 366 -22.04 18.15 -37.67
N GLU A 367 -20.96 18.90 -37.81
CA GLU A 367 -19.87 18.61 -38.74
C GLU A 367 -18.55 18.28 -38.05
N LYS A 368 -18.30 18.85 -36.86
CA LYS A 368 -17.00 18.72 -36.19
C LYS A 368 -17.08 18.57 -34.67
N ALA A 369 -16.00 18.09 -34.06
CA ALA A 369 -15.77 18.11 -32.62
C ALA A 369 -14.29 18.31 -32.30
N VAL A 370 -13.98 18.77 -31.08
CA VAL A 370 -12.60 18.82 -30.58
C VAL A 370 -12.35 17.64 -29.66
N VAL A 371 -11.27 16.91 -29.91
CA VAL A 371 -10.81 15.76 -29.14
C VAL A 371 -9.46 16.06 -28.53
N LYS A 372 -9.28 15.65 -27.27
CA LYS A 372 -7.98 15.71 -26.58
C LYS A 372 -7.37 14.31 -26.55
N ALA A 373 -6.21 14.15 -27.18
CA ALA A 373 -5.39 12.94 -27.09
C ALA A 373 -4.27 13.19 -26.07
N TYR A 374 -4.12 12.29 -25.10
CA TYR A 374 -3.18 12.43 -23.99
C TYR A 374 -1.92 11.60 -24.22
N GLY A 375 -0.76 12.24 -24.03
CA GLY A 375 0.57 11.67 -24.23
C GLY A 375 1.22 11.18 -22.94
N GLY A 376 0.50 11.15 -21.81
CA GLY A 376 1.07 10.84 -20.49
C GLY A 376 1.85 9.51 -20.44
N TRP A 377 1.42 8.49 -21.19
CA TRP A 377 2.15 7.22 -21.30
C TRP A 377 3.31 7.23 -22.29
N LEU A 378 3.30 8.17 -23.24
CA LEU A 378 4.43 8.44 -24.13
C LEU A 378 5.48 9.34 -23.45
N ARG A 379 5.13 9.92 -22.29
CA ARG A 379 5.95 10.85 -21.49
C ARG A 379 6.58 11.99 -22.29
N VAL A 380 5.83 12.44 -23.28
CA VAL A 380 6.13 13.67 -24.02
C VAL A 380 5.92 14.88 -23.10
N PRO A 381 6.67 15.98 -23.29
CA PRO A 381 6.59 17.15 -22.40
C PRO A 381 5.22 17.82 -22.40
N MET A 382 4.37 17.48 -23.36
CA MET A 382 3.01 17.95 -23.52
C MET A 382 2.00 16.94 -22.94
N THR A 383 1.15 17.38 -22.00
CA THR A 383 0.15 16.50 -21.35
C THR A 383 -0.86 15.93 -22.36
N PHE A 384 -1.34 16.77 -23.28
CA PHE A 384 -2.28 16.40 -24.34
C PHE A 384 -2.16 17.34 -25.53
N CYS A 385 -2.55 16.87 -26.72
CA CYS A 385 -2.81 17.70 -27.89
C CYS A 385 -4.32 17.75 -28.18
N SER A 386 -4.78 18.86 -28.76
CA SER A 386 -6.18 19.02 -29.20
C SER A 386 -6.24 18.95 -30.71
N MET A 387 -7.19 18.18 -31.23
CA MET A 387 -7.41 18.01 -32.66
C MET A 387 -8.89 18.18 -32.98
N THR A 388 -9.15 18.72 -34.17
CA THR A 388 -10.52 18.83 -34.70
C THR A 388 -10.80 17.57 -35.50
N VAL A 389 -11.89 16.89 -35.17
CA VAL A 389 -12.34 15.67 -35.86
C VAL A 389 -13.65 15.94 -36.58
N ASP A 390 -13.83 15.35 -37.74
CA ASP A 390 -15.00 15.47 -38.60
C ASP A 390 -15.60 14.09 -38.95
N ARG A 391 -16.50 14.07 -39.94
CA ARG A 391 -17.21 12.85 -40.38
C ARG A 391 -16.30 11.84 -41.09
N ASP A 392 -15.13 12.26 -41.54
CA ASP A 392 -14.18 11.42 -42.29
C ASP A 392 -12.98 11.01 -41.43
N THR A 393 -12.75 11.69 -40.31
CA THR A 393 -11.65 11.40 -39.38
C THR A 393 -11.82 10.05 -38.67
N LEU A 394 -10.92 9.11 -38.94
CA LEU A 394 -10.87 7.81 -38.26
C LEU A 394 -9.95 7.85 -37.04
N VAL A 395 -10.04 6.82 -36.19
CA VAL A 395 -9.17 6.67 -35.01
C VAL A 395 -7.69 6.59 -35.39
N GLN A 396 -7.34 5.93 -36.50
CA GLN A 396 -5.95 5.89 -36.98
C GLN A 396 -5.40 7.27 -37.35
N ASP A 397 -6.22 8.14 -37.95
CA ASP A 397 -5.82 9.48 -38.35
C ASP A 397 -5.58 10.35 -37.11
N CYS A 398 -6.47 10.22 -36.11
CA CYS A 398 -6.35 10.81 -34.79
C CYS A 398 -5.05 10.39 -34.07
N ILE A 399 -4.66 9.10 -34.13
CA ILE A 399 -3.37 8.64 -33.58
C ILE A 399 -2.20 9.28 -34.34
N ALA A 400 -2.25 9.26 -35.68
CA ALA A 400 -1.19 9.81 -36.51
C ALA A 400 -0.97 11.31 -36.25
N ASP A 401 -2.05 12.10 -36.18
CA ASP A 401 -2.02 13.51 -35.84
C ASP A 401 -1.55 13.75 -34.40
N ALA A 402 -1.93 12.88 -33.45
CA ALA A 402 -1.43 12.98 -32.07
C ALA A 402 0.08 12.80 -32.01
N LEU A 403 0.63 11.78 -32.70
CA LEU A 403 2.05 11.50 -32.74
C LEU A 403 2.85 12.68 -33.30
N ASP A 404 2.40 13.25 -34.42
CA ASP A 404 3.02 14.42 -35.03
C ASP A 404 3.05 15.63 -34.08
N ASN A 405 1.91 15.93 -33.43
CA ASN A 405 1.83 17.00 -32.42
C ASN A 405 2.70 16.75 -31.18
N PHE A 406 2.98 15.48 -30.86
CA PHE A 406 3.87 15.08 -29.79
C PHE A 406 5.35 15.04 -30.20
N GLY A 407 5.67 15.33 -31.47
CA GLY A 407 7.04 15.28 -32.01
C GLY A 407 7.54 13.87 -32.30
N LEU A 408 6.63 12.91 -32.52
CA LEU A 408 6.91 11.53 -32.90
C LEU A 408 6.57 11.29 -34.38
N ASP A 409 7.11 10.21 -34.96
CA ASP A 409 6.85 9.89 -36.37
C ASP A 409 5.39 9.48 -36.60
N ARG A 410 4.67 10.30 -37.38
CA ARG A 410 3.29 10.07 -37.82
C ARG A 410 3.08 8.69 -38.46
N ASN A 411 4.07 8.19 -39.21
CA ASN A 411 3.94 6.93 -39.94
C ASN A 411 3.98 5.69 -39.04
N SER A 412 4.40 5.87 -37.79
CA SER A 412 4.50 4.80 -36.80
C SER A 412 3.18 4.53 -36.06
N TRP A 413 2.05 5.10 -36.51
CA TRP A 413 0.72 4.98 -35.86
C TRP A 413 0.31 3.52 -35.59
N ASN A 414 0.72 2.58 -36.44
CA ASN A 414 0.42 1.16 -36.32
C ASN A 414 1.04 0.49 -35.09
N ARG A 415 2.05 1.11 -34.46
CA ARG A 415 2.67 0.68 -33.20
C ARG A 415 1.89 1.16 -31.97
N TYR A 416 0.86 1.98 -32.14
CA TYR A 416 0.12 2.60 -31.05
C TYR A 416 -1.37 2.23 -31.09
N ASN A 417 -2.00 2.33 -29.93
CA ASN A 417 -3.43 2.20 -29.70
C ASN A 417 -3.97 3.51 -29.13
N LEU A 418 -5.21 3.85 -29.47
CA LEU A 418 -5.99 4.85 -28.76
C LEU A 418 -6.85 4.15 -27.71
N ILE A 419 -6.69 4.53 -26.44
CA ILE A 419 -7.33 3.85 -25.32
C ILE A 419 -8.22 4.83 -24.55
N GLU A 420 -9.46 4.42 -24.37
CA GLU A 420 -10.44 5.07 -23.51
C GLU A 420 -10.17 4.71 -22.05
N VAL A 421 -9.73 5.69 -21.27
CA VAL A 421 -9.41 5.53 -19.84
C VAL A 421 -10.41 6.32 -19.00
N SER A 422 -11.06 5.62 -18.07
CA SER A 422 -11.91 6.24 -17.05
C SER A 422 -11.04 6.78 -15.93
N LEU A 423 -11.09 8.09 -15.70
CA LEU A 423 -10.33 8.73 -14.61
C LEU A 423 -10.82 8.27 -13.24
N GLU A 424 -12.11 8.01 -13.08
CA GLU A 424 -12.71 7.59 -11.81
C GLU A 424 -12.16 6.23 -11.34
N LYS A 425 -12.01 5.29 -12.28
CA LYS A 425 -11.52 3.93 -12.00
C LYS A 425 -10.02 3.79 -12.22
N GLY A 426 -9.38 4.70 -12.95
CA GLY A 426 -7.99 4.56 -13.40
C GLY A 426 -7.76 3.38 -14.34
N LEU A 427 -8.82 2.94 -15.03
CA LEU A 427 -8.83 1.73 -15.86
C LEU A 427 -8.99 2.06 -17.33
N ALA A 428 -8.23 1.34 -18.16
CA ALA A 428 -8.51 1.22 -19.59
C ALA A 428 -9.84 0.48 -19.76
N GLU A 429 -10.88 1.19 -20.18
CA GLU A 429 -12.21 0.60 -20.39
C GLU A 429 -12.34 -0.01 -21.80
N ARG A 430 -11.68 0.60 -22.79
CA ARG A 430 -11.77 0.15 -24.19
C ARG A 430 -10.54 0.55 -25.00
N THR A 431 -10.06 -0.37 -25.84
CA THR A 431 -9.16 -0.04 -26.95
C THR A 431 -10.00 0.30 -28.17
N CYS A 432 -9.86 1.50 -28.72
CA CYS A 432 -10.62 1.94 -29.88
C CYS A 432 -10.19 1.17 -31.14
N ASN A 433 -11.14 0.80 -32.00
CA ASN A 433 -10.82 0.21 -33.30
C ASN A 433 -10.31 1.31 -34.25
N HIS A 434 -9.20 1.04 -34.95
CA HIS A 434 -8.57 1.98 -35.88
C HIS A 434 -9.50 2.49 -37.00
N HIS A 435 -10.53 1.71 -37.36
CA HIS A 435 -11.51 2.04 -38.42
C HIS A 435 -12.79 2.72 -37.91
N GLU A 436 -12.92 2.95 -36.61
CA GLU A 436 -14.08 3.67 -36.06
C GLU A 436 -13.98 5.18 -36.38
N ASN A 437 -15.13 5.81 -36.63
CA ASN A 437 -15.21 7.26 -36.80
C ASN A 437 -15.12 7.98 -35.45
N MET A 438 -14.19 8.93 -35.33
CA MET A 438 -13.89 9.59 -34.07
C MET A 438 -14.99 10.57 -33.63
N LEU A 439 -15.62 11.29 -34.56
CA LEU A 439 -16.72 12.21 -34.28
C LEU A 439 -17.94 11.49 -33.68
N GLN A 440 -18.31 10.35 -34.25
CA GLN A 440 -19.44 9.54 -33.77
C GLN A 440 -19.15 8.95 -32.39
N LEU A 441 -17.91 8.52 -32.15
CA LEU A 441 -17.47 8.00 -30.87
C LEU A 441 -17.66 9.05 -29.75
N VAL A 442 -17.20 10.29 -29.99
CA VAL A 442 -17.33 11.40 -29.02
C VAL A 442 -18.81 11.76 -28.76
N ARG A 443 -19.63 11.79 -29.81
CA ARG A 443 -21.08 12.05 -29.68
C ARG A 443 -21.79 10.97 -28.88
N ASN A 444 -21.46 9.71 -29.13
CA ASN A 444 -22.02 8.59 -28.38
C ASN A 444 -21.68 8.71 -26.89
N LEU A 445 -20.42 9.04 -26.55
CA LEU A 445 -20.03 9.27 -25.16
C LEU A 445 -20.83 10.39 -24.50
N ARG A 446 -21.01 11.54 -25.17
CA ARG A 446 -21.80 12.67 -24.64
C ARG A 446 -23.28 12.32 -24.47
N LYS A 447 -23.86 11.57 -25.41
CA LYS A 447 -25.27 11.16 -25.37
C LYS A 447 -25.55 10.10 -24.31
N ASP A 448 -24.59 9.21 -24.08
CA ASP A 448 -24.70 8.16 -23.06
C ASP A 448 -24.57 8.70 -21.64
N SER A 449 -23.58 9.57 -21.38
CA SER A 449 -23.43 10.27 -20.10
C SER A 449 -22.46 11.44 -20.24
N LEU A 450 -22.96 12.65 -20.01
CA LEU A 450 -22.13 13.86 -20.01
C LEU A 450 -21.06 13.80 -18.92
N ARG A 451 -21.38 13.28 -17.73
CA ARG A 451 -20.41 13.14 -16.65
C ARG A 451 -19.30 12.18 -17.06
N ARG A 452 -19.66 11.00 -17.61
CA ARG A 452 -18.68 10.04 -18.12
C ARG A 452 -17.79 10.69 -19.17
N TYR A 453 -18.36 11.42 -20.13
CA TYR A 453 -17.57 12.14 -21.14
C TYR A 453 -16.50 13.07 -20.52
N HIS A 454 -16.84 13.80 -19.45
CA HIS A 454 -15.90 14.70 -18.75
C HIS A 454 -14.80 13.98 -17.95
N VAL A 455 -15.01 12.71 -17.60
CA VAL A 455 -14.04 11.89 -16.85
C VAL A 455 -13.41 10.79 -17.68
N MET A 456 -13.57 10.83 -19.00
CA MET A 456 -12.93 9.93 -19.95
C MET A 456 -11.79 10.66 -20.66
N ARG A 457 -10.65 9.99 -20.82
CA ARG A 457 -9.52 10.49 -21.61
C ARG A 457 -9.14 9.47 -22.67
N PHE A 458 -8.75 9.98 -23.83
CA PHE A 458 -8.14 9.19 -24.89
C PHE A 458 -6.62 9.24 -24.74
N TYR A 459 -6.00 8.14 -24.35
CA TYR A 459 -4.55 8.04 -24.27
C TYR A 459 -3.99 7.34 -25.50
N VAL A 460 -2.88 7.86 -26.01
CA VAL A 460 -2.07 7.15 -27.00
C VAL A 460 -1.11 6.22 -26.26
N GLN A 461 -1.12 4.94 -26.60
CA GLN A 461 -0.33 3.91 -25.92
C GLN A 461 0.43 3.05 -26.93
N GLU A 462 1.71 2.77 -26.69
CA GLU A 462 2.46 1.80 -27.49
C GLU A 462 1.94 0.37 -27.28
N LYS A 463 1.79 -0.40 -28.37
CA LYS A 463 1.27 -1.77 -28.39
C LYS A 463 2.17 -2.75 -27.66
N GLU A 464 3.48 -2.62 -27.84
CA GLU A 464 4.47 -3.48 -27.17
C GLU A 464 4.84 -2.88 -25.81
N ASP A 465 4.87 -3.72 -24.78
CA ASP A 465 5.42 -3.34 -23.47
C ASP A 465 6.82 -3.93 -23.37
N PRO A 466 7.87 -3.11 -23.16
CA PRO A 466 9.23 -3.61 -22.99
C PRO A 466 9.46 -4.40 -21.69
N HIS A 467 8.43 -4.63 -20.87
CA HIS A 467 8.55 -5.30 -19.58
C HIS A 467 7.85 -6.65 -19.58
N ASP A 468 8.51 -7.65 -19.01
CA ASP A 468 7.85 -8.90 -18.64
C ASP A 468 6.86 -8.67 -17.50
N HIS A 469 5.69 -9.28 -17.62
CA HIS A 469 4.62 -9.22 -16.62
C HIS A 469 4.60 -10.51 -15.81
N ALA A 470 4.99 -10.43 -14.54
CA ALA A 470 5.02 -11.57 -13.63
C ALA A 470 3.67 -11.77 -12.92
N VAL A 471 3.18 -13.01 -12.92
CA VAL A 471 1.97 -13.44 -12.21
C VAL A 471 2.32 -14.58 -11.28
N PHE A 472 2.13 -14.38 -9.99
CA PHE A 472 2.23 -15.43 -8.97
C PHE A 472 0.96 -16.28 -8.97
N VAL A 473 1.13 -17.60 -8.89
CA VAL A 473 0.06 -18.57 -8.72
C VAL A 473 0.41 -19.47 -7.54
N GLY A 474 -0.43 -19.47 -6.51
CA GLY A 474 -0.28 -20.30 -5.30
C GLY A 474 -1.54 -21.12 -4.98
N ASN A 475 -1.46 -21.91 -3.92
CA ASN A 475 -2.42 -22.95 -3.55
C ASN A 475 -2.54 -24.10 -4.58
N LEU A 476 -1.45 -24.41 -5.28
CA LEU A 476 -1.34 -25.63 -6.08
C LEU A 476 -0.85 -26.80 -5.20
N PRO A 477 -0.90 -28.05 -5.66
CA PRO A 477 -0.34 -29.17 -4.90
C PRO A 477 1.18 -29.02 -4.73
N VAL A 478 1.70 -29.48 -3.60
CA VAL A 478 3.13 -29.43 -3.27
C VAL A 478 3.91 -30.55 -3.98
N SER A 479 5.23 -30.36 -4.11
CA SER A 479 6.17 -31.40 -4.57
C SER A 479 5.88 -31.98 -5.96
N LEU A 480 5.20 -31.24 -6.84
CA LEU A 480 4.97 -31.65 -8.23
C LEU A 480 6.15 -31.28 -9.13
N ALA A 481 6.42 -32.09 -10.16
CA ALA A 481 7.38 -31.73 -11.18
C ALA A 481 6.89 -30.54 -12.03
N GLN A 482 7.81 -29.74 -12.57
CA GLN A 482 7.49 -28.58 -13.41
C GLN A 482 6.50 -28.89 -14.55
N ARG A 483 6.65 -30.04 -15.23
CA ARG A 483 5.75 -30.47 -16.32
C ARG A 483 4.30 -30.70 -15.83
N GLN A 484 4.13 -31.11 -14.58
CA GLN A 484 2.80 -31.30 -14.00
C GLN A 484 2.15 -29.95 -13.68
N TYR A 485 2.88 -28.99 -13.12
CA TYR A 485 2.39 -27.62 -12.94
C TYR A 485 2.00 -26.99 -14.27
N GLU A 486 2.83 -27.13 -15.30
CA GLU A 486 2.53 -26.62 -16.64
C GLU A 486 1.20 -27.18 -17.18
N ARG A 487 0.97 -28.48 -17.04
CA ARG A 487 -0.28 -29.13 -17.45
C ARG A 487 -1.50 -28.59 -16.69
N ILE A 488 -1.35 -28.33 -15.38
CA ILE A 488 -2.41 -27.74 -14.56
C ILE A 488 -2.72 -26.32 -15.07
N LEU A 489 -1.71 -25.50 -15.29
CA LEU A 489 -1.88 -24.12 -15.79
C LEU A 489 -2.55 -24.07 -17.16
N LEU A 490 -2.13 -24.90 -18.12
CA LEU A 490 -2.74 -24.96 -19.45
C LEU A 490 -4.23 -25.34 -19.38
N LYS A 491 -4.57 -26.30 -18.52
CA LYS A 491 -5.97 -26.71 -18.28
C LYS A 491 -6.78 -25.56 -17.69
N LEU A 492 -6.27 -24.88 -16.66
CA LEU A 492 -6.96 -23.78 -16.00
C LEU A 492 -7.13 -22.54 -16.89
N LEU A 493 -6.16 -22.27 -17.77
CA LEU A 493 -6.22 -21.17 -18.73
C LEU A 493 -7.08 -21.50 -19.96
N GLY A 494 -7.43 -22.77 -20.16
CA GLY A 494 -8.18 -23.25 -21.33
C GLY A 494 -7.37 -23.12 -22.62
N ALA A 495 -6.05 -23.26 -22.56
CA ALA A 495 -5.15 -23.07 -23.70
C ALA A 495 -4.54 -24.39 -24.16
N LYS A 496 -4.48 -24.60 -25.48
CA LYS A 496 -3.82 -25.77 -26.09
C LYS A 496 -2.30 -25.62 -26.14
N GLU A 497 -1.82 -24.38 -26.24
CA GLU A 497 -0.41 -24.00 -26.28
C GLU A 497 -0.10 -23.02 -25.15
N LYS A 498 1.19 -22.80 -24.85
CA LYS A 498 1.63 -21.92 -23.75
C LYS A 498 1.22 -20.46 -24.03
N PRO A 499 0.31 -19.87 -23.23
CA PRO A 499 -0.04 -18.46 -23.37
C PRO A 499 0.95 -17.54 -22.63
N PHE A 500 1.94 -18.10 -21.94
CA PHE A 500 2.96 -17.40 -21.16
C PHE A 500 4.35 -17.65 -21.77
N THR A 501 5.26 -16.69 -21.57
CA THR A 501 6.63 -16.73 -22.08
C THR A 501 7.47 -17.77 -21.35
N ALA A 502 7.42 -17.76 -20.01
CA ALA A 502 8.18 -18.70 -19.18
C ALA A 502 7.52 -18.97 -17.83
N ILE A 503 7.82 -20.14 -17.25
CA ILE A 503 7.61 -20.44 -15.83
C ILE A 503 8.92 -20.07 -15.13
N GLY A 504 8.86 -19.11 -14.21
CA GLY A 504 9.97 -18.69 -13.37
C GLY A 504 10.17 -19.64 -12.18
N PRO A 505 10.56 -19.12 -10.99
CA PRO A 505 10.81 -19.98 -9.84
C PRO A 505 9.56 -20.74 -9.41
N ILE A 506 9.77 -22.01 -9.05
CA ILE A 506 8.75 -22.92 -8.50
C ILE A 506 9.13 -23.21 -7.06
N TYR A 507 8.23 -22.88 -6.14
CA TYR A 507 8.37 -23.16 -4.72
C TYR A 507 7.61 -24.45 -4.41
N PHE A 508 8.28 -25.59 -4.66
CA PHE A 508 7.69 -26.92 -4.57
C PHE A 508 7.02 -27.21 -3.21
N GLU A 509 7.67 -26.81 -2.12
CA GLU A 509 7.20 -26.99 -0.74
C GLU A 509 5.92 -26.20 -0.43
N TYR A 510 5.66 -25.13 -1.18
CA TYR A 510 4.50 -24.26 -1.01
C TYR A 510 3.44 -24.43 -2.11
N GLY A 511 3.70 -25.28 -3.11
CA GLY A 511 2.78 -25.45 -4.24
C GLY A 511 2.49 -24.11 -4.92
N SER A 512 3.54 -23.36 -5.24
CA SER A 512 3.41 -22.04 -5.87
C SER A 512 4.52 -21.79 -6.88
N LEU A 513 4.24 -20.91 -7.83
CA LEU A 513 5.16 -20.58 -8.91
C LEU A 513 4.87 -19.18 -9.44
N VAL A 514 5.80 -18.65 -10.22
CA VAL A 514 5.60 -17.42 -10.99
C VAL A 514 5.62 -17.71 -12.48
N ILE A 515 4.64 -17.20 -13.23
CA ILE A 515 4.64 -17.22 -14.70
C ILE A 515 4.85 -15.80 -15.24
N THR A 516 5.47 -15.70 -16.42
CA THR A 516 5.80 -14.42 -17.07
C THR A 516 5.13 -14.31 -18.43
N PHE A 517 4.66 -13.12 -18.77
CA PHE A 517 4.02 -12.80 -20.05
C PHE A 517 4.75 -11.62 -20.71
N ASN A 518 4.83 -11.65 -22.04
CA ASN A 518 5.39 -10.56 -22.85
C ASN A 518 4.42 -9.41 -23.13
N THR A 519 3.14 -9.54 -22.76
CA THR A 519 2.13 -8.50 -22.95
C THR A 519 1.22 -8.37 -21.73
N ALA A 520 0.89 -7.13 -21.35
CA ALA A 520 0.01 -6.84 -20.22
C ALA A 520 -1.36 -7.50 -20.40
N LYS A 521 -1.91 -7.45 -21.62
CA LYS A 521 -3.21 -8.04 -21.96
C LYS A 521 -3.26 -9.55 -21.72
N ALA A 522 -2.20 -10.28 -22.07
CA ALA A 522 -2.13 -11.73 -21.80
C ALA A 522 -2.06 -12.01 -20.30
N ALA A 523 -1.27 -11.22 -19.56
CA ALA A 523 -1.20 -11.33 -18.10
C ALA A 523 -2.56 -11.03 -17.43
N THR A 524 -3.23 -9.94 -17.81
CA THR A 524 -4.56 -9.57 -17.32
C THR A 524 -5.58 -10.70 -17.56
N ALA A 525 -5.63 -11.23 -18.79
CA ALA A 525 -6.55 -12.30 -19.15
C ALA A 525 -6.27 -13.58 -18.34
N ALA A 526 -4.99 -13.91 -18.11
CA ALA A 526 -4.61 -15.03 -17.27
C ALA A 526 -5.02 -14.81 -15.80
N VAL A 527 -4.77 -13.62 -15.25
CA VAL A 527 -5.15 -13.27 -13.87
C VAL A 527 -6.67 -13.39 -13.68
N GLN A 528 -7.48 -12.82 -14.59
CA GLN A 528 -8.94 -12.87 -14.49
C GLN A 528 -9.48 -14.31 -14.53
N LYS A 529 -8.89 -15.19 -15.35
CA LYS A 529 -9.24 -16.61 -15.41
C LYS A 529 -8.84 -17.36 -14.14
N LEU A 530 -7.59 -17.18 -13.69
CA LEU A 530 -7.03 -17.96 -12.59
C LEU A 530 -7.57 -17.50 -11.22
N GLN A 531 -7.91 -16.22 -11.03
CA GLN A 531 -8.39 -15.70 -9.74
C GLN A 531 -9.71 -16.31 -9.27
N ASN A 532 -10.56 -16.69 -10.21
CA ASN A 532 -11.84 -17.34 -9.94
C ASN A 532 -11.74 -18.87 -10.00
N ALA A 533 -10.59 -19.41 -10.38
CA ALA A 533 -10.39 -20.83 -10.49
C ALA A 533 -10.17 -21.48 -9.11
N THR A 534 -10.70 -22.69 -8.99
CA THR A 534 -10.45 -23.60 -7.87
C THR A 534 -9.74 -24.84 -8.39
N TYR A 535 -8.90 -25.43 -7.55
CA TYR A 535 -8.21 -26.68 -7.83
C TYR A 535 -8.17 -27.50 -6.54
N GLU A 536 -8.62 -28.75 -6.58
CA GLU A 536 -8.73 -29.62 -5.39
C GLU A 536 -9.45 -28.92 -4.21
N ASP A 537 -10.60 -28.30 -4.50
CA ASP A 537 -11.45 -27.55 -3.56
C ASP A 537 -10.77 -26.33 -2.89
N LYS A 538 -9.57 -25.96 -3.34
CA LYS A 538 -8.86 -24.75 -2.90
C LYS A 538 -8.96 -23.66 -3.95
N LYS A 539 -9.33 -22.45 -3.51
CA LYS A 539 -9.24 -21.26 -4.36
C LYS A 539 -7.77 -20.90 -4.59
N LEU A 540 -7.42 -20.65 -5.84
CA LEU A 540 -6.05 -20.24 -6.18
C LEU A 540 -5.75 -18.83 -5.67
N ILE A 541 -4.49 -18.61 -5.29
CA ILE A 541 -3.97 -17.28 -4.98
C ILE A 541 -3.27 -16.77 -6.22
N VAL A 542 -3.74 -15.67 -6.79
CA VAL A 542 -3.22 -15.13 -8.05
C VAL A 542 -2.96 -13.65 -7.91
N LEU A 543 -1.70 -13.27 -8.07
CA LEU A 543 -1.24 -11.89 -7.88
C LEU A 543 -0.40 -11.45 -9.06
N CYS A 544 -0.70 -10.28 -9.61
CA CYS A 544 0.18 -9.62 -10.57
C CYS A 544 1.27 -8.90 -9.80
N LEU A 545 2.54 -9.18 -10.10
CA LEU A 545 3.66 -8.69 -9.31
C LEU A 545 4.32 -7.48 -9.98
N PRO A 546 4.66 -6.42 -9.21
CA PRO A 546 5.47 -5.33 -9.72
C PRO A 546 6.91 -5.81 -9.98
N ASN A 547 7.64 -5.08 -10.82
CA ASN A 547 9.06 -5.34 -11.07
C ASN A 547 9.90 -4.14 -10.61
N VAL A 548 10.91 -4.41 -9.79
CA VAL A 548 11.85 -3.41 -9.28
C VAL A 548 13.04 -3.32 -10.22
N GLN A 549 13.46 -2.10 -10.53
CA GLN A 549 14.60 -1.75 -11.37
C GLN A 549 15.75 -1.29 -10.47
N PRO A 550 16.67 -2.19 -10.06
CA PRO A 550 17.65 -1.89 -9.02
C PRO A 550 18.60 -0.76 -9.40
N LYS A 551 18.87 -0.60 -10.72
CA LYS A 551 19.70 0.49 -11.27
C LYS A 551 19.18 1.90 -10.99
N MET A 552 17.90 2.02 -10.62
CA MET A 552 17.25 3.30 -10.32
C MET A 552 17.27 3.64 -8.82
N LEU A 553 17.74 2.73 -7.97
CA LEU A 553 17.87 2.96 -6.54
C LEU A 553 19.12 3.79 -6.24
N ALA A 554 19.00 4.72 -5.29
CA ALA A 554 20.16 5.43 -4.78
C ALA A 554 21.12 4.47 -4.05
N PRO A 555 22.45 4.63 -4.14
CA PRO A 555 23.40 3.71 -3.52
C PRO A 555 23.30 3.58 -2.00
N ASP A 556 22.79 4.60 -1.32
CA ASP A 556 22.60 4.67 0.13
C ASP A 556 21.17 4.28 0.58
N CYS A 557 20.31 3.90 -0.37
CA CYS A 557 18.96 3.45 -0.10
C CYS A 557 18.92 1.93 0.10
N GLU A 558 18.33 1.50 1.21
CA GLU A 558 18.05 0.09 1.52
C GLU A 558 16.53 -0.06 1.67
N PRO A 559 15.77 -0.24 0.57
CA PRO A 559 14.32 -0.28 0.62
C PRO A 559 13.80 -1.30 1.63
N LEU A 560 12.72 -0.97 2.34
CA LEU A 560 12.12 -1.89 3.31
C LEU A 560 11.07 -2.78 2.65
N LEU A 561 11.17 -4.08 2.85
CA LEU A 561 10.11 -5.06 2.58
C LEU A 561 9.31 -5.29 3.88
N VAL A 562 8.04 -4.92 3.89
CA VAL A 562 7.15 -5.10 5.04
C VAL A 562 6.23 -6.30 4.79
N LEU A 563 6.30 -7.28 5.69
CA LEU A 563 5.50 -8.51 5.64
C LEU A 563 4.56 -8.52 6.85
N VAL A 564 3.26 -8.49 6.61
CA VAL A 564 2.25 -8.38 7.69
C VAL A 564 1.36 -9.60 7.72
N ASN A 565 1.28 -10.26 8.89
CA ASN A 565 0.26 -11.28 9.16
C ASN A 565 -1.00 -10.61 9.70
N VAL A 566 -1.98 -10.37 8.84
CA VAL A 566 -3.20 -9.62 9.18
C VAL A 566 -4.09 -10.30 10.22
N LYS A 567 -3.95 -11.63 10.43
CA LYS A 567 -4.68 -12.38 11.49
C LYS A 567 -4.01 -12.29 12.86
N SER A 568 -2.75 -11.84 12.94
CA SER A 568 -2.03 -11.73 14.21
C SER A 568 -2.51 -10.54 15.05
N GLY A 569 -2.38 -10.65 16.39
CA GLY A 569 -2.59 -9.54 17.31
C GLY A 569 -4.05 -9.14 17.58
N GLY A 570 -5.02 -10.00 17.30
CA GLY A 570 -6.44 -9.66 17.45
C GLY A 570 -6.93 -8.69 16.37
N CYS A 571 -6.56 -8.96 15.12
CA CYS A 571 -6.85 -8.14 13.93
C CYS A 571 -6.13 -6.77 13.86
N GLN A 572 -5.16 -6.51 14.73
CA GLN A 572 -4.31 -5.29 14.65
C GLN A 572 -3.43 -5.26 13.39
N GLY A 573 -3.17 -6.40 12.78
CA GLY A 573 -2.34 -6.48 11.56
C GLY A 573 -2.94 -5.75 10.37
N SER A 574 -4.27 -5.71 10.23
CA SER A 574 -4.92 -5.00 9.11
C SER A 574 -4.75 -3.47 9.22
N GLU A 575 -4.96 -2.91 10.42
CA GLU A 575 -4.76 -1.48 10.68
C GLU A 575 -3.29 -1.07 10.47
N LEU A 576 -2.35 -1.89 10.96
CA LEU A 576 -0.93 -1.65 10.78
C LEU A 576 -0.51 -1.71 9.30
N MET A 577 -1.05 -2.66 8.54
CA MET A 577 -0.81 -2.77 7.10
C MET A 577 -1.28 -1.50 6.36
N LYS A 578 -2.49 -1.02 6.66
CA LYS A 578 -3.02 0.24 6.11
C LYS A 578 -2.10 1.40 6.46
N ALA A 579 -1.64 1.49 7.70
CA ALA A 579 -0.73 2.55 8.13
C ALA A 579 0.61 2.54 7.36
N PHE A 580 1.21 1.36 7.14
CA PHE A 580 2.44 1.26 6.37
C PHE A 580 2.25 1.57 4.88
N ARG A 581 1.13 1.16 4.26
CA ARG A 581 0.80 1.54 2.87
C ARG A 581 0.68 3.05 2.68
N LYS A 582 0.21 3.76 3.71
CA LYS A 582 0.14 5.24 3.73
C LYS A 582 1.52 5.89 3.84
N LEU A 583 2.39 5.32 4.67
CA LEU A 583 3.71 5.89 4.95
C LEU A 583 4.78 5.55 3.91
N LEU A 584 4.75 4.36 3.34
CA LEU A 584 5.72 3.83 2.38
C LEU A 584 5.13 3.78 0.97
N ASN A 585 5.91 3.34 -0.01
CA ASN A 585 5.34 2.92 -1.28
C ASN A 585 4.45 1.68 -1.02
N PRO A 586 3.19 1.63 -1.46
CA PRO A 586 2.29 0.51 -1.15
C PRO A 586 2.80 -0.84 -1.69
N PHE A 587 3.65 -0.87 -2.72
CA PHE A 587 4.32 -2.08 -3.21
C PHE A 587 5.48 -2.57 -2.34
N GLN A 588 5.74 -1.93 -1.19
CA GLN A 588 6.64 -2.42 -0.15
C GLN A 588 5.91 -3.28 0.90
N VAL A 589 4.57 -3.32 0.90
CA VAL A 589 3.78 -3.85 2.02
C VAL A 589 2.91 -5.02 1.55
N PHE A 590 3.20 -6.22 2.06
CA PHE A 590 2.58 -7.47 1.63
C PHE A 590 1.86 -8.18 2.78
N ASP A 591 0.70 -8.76 2.48
CA ASP A 591 -0.03 -9.64 3.39
C ASP A 591 0.49 -11.06 3.22
N VAL A 592 1.12 -11.62 4.26
CA VAL A 592 1.69 -12.97 4.19
C VAL A 592 0.62 -14.05 4.04
N LEU A 593 -0.64 -13.78 4.40
CA LEU A 593 -1.73 -14.75 4.20
C LEU A 593 -2.13 -14.89 2.72
N LYS A 594 -1.61 -14.02 1.86
CA LYS A 594 -1.96 -13.93 0.44
C LYS A 594 -0.73 -14.25 -0.40
N GLY A 595 -0.38 -15.54 -0.44
CA GLY A 595 0.74 -16.07 -1.21
C GLY A 595 2.05 -16.24 -0.44
N GLY A 596 2.05 -15.96 0.86
CA GLY A 596 3.22 -16.14 1.72
C GLY A 596 4.27 -15.03 1.60
N PRO A 597 5.34 -15.10 2.40
CA PRO A 597 6.49 -14.20 2.31
C PRO A 597 7.16 -14.21 0.92
N LEU A 598 7.07 -15.33 0.20
CA LEU A 598 7.71 -15.56 -1.11
C LEU A 598 7.33 -14.51 -2.15
N VAL A 599 6.10 -13.98 -2.11
CA VAL A 599 5.66 -12.93 -3.05
C VAL A 599 6.51 -11.67 -2.91
N GLY A 600 6.67 -11.18 -1.68
CA GLY A 600 7.49 -9.99 -1.42
C GLY A 600 8.98 -10.24 -1.69
N LEU A 601 9.47 -11.43 -1.32
CA LEU A 601 10.85 -11.84 -1.59
C LEU A 601 11.14 -11.92 -3.09
N TYR A 602 10.19 -12.41 -3.89
CA TYR A 602 10.31 -12.43 -5.35
C TYR A 602 10.39 -11.02 -5.92
N VAL A 603 9.55 -10.08 -5.47
CA VAL A 603 9.57 -8.68 -5.94
C VAL A 603 10.92 -8.01 -5.62
N PHE A 604 11.49 -8.30 -4.45
CA PHE A 604 12.75 -7.70 -3.98
C PHE A 604 14.00 -8.50 -4.42
N ARG A 605 13.85 -9.63 -5.12
CA ARG A 605 14.96 -10.57 -5.40
C ARG A 605 16.15 -9.94 -6.12
N ASN A 606 15.92 -8.96 -6.99
CA ASN A 606 16.98 -8.33 -7.77
C ASN A 606 17.68 -7.17 -7.03
N ILE A 607 17.20 -6.80 -5.83
CA ILE A 607 17.77 -5.70 -5.06
C ILE A 607 18.98 -6.22 -4.27
N PRO A 608 20.18 -5.64 -4.44
CA PRO A 608 21.39 -6.14 -3.79
C PRO A 608 21.42 -5.89 -2.26
N LYS A 609 20.75 -4.85 -1.77
CA LYS A 609 20.64 -4.51 -0.36
C LYS A 609 19.26 -3.98 -0.02
N TYR A 610 18.58 -4.61 0.93
CA TYR A 610 17.26 -4.21 1.41
C TYR A 610 17.05 -4.77 2.83
N ARG A 611 16.08 -4.21 3.56
CA ARG A 611 15.72 -4.64 4.92
C ARG A 611 14.35 -5.31 4.93
N ILE A 612 14.08 -6.14 5.93
CA ILE A 612 12.76 -6.76 6.13
C ILE A 612 12.16 -6.32 7.46
N LEU A 613 10.86 -6.02 7.49
CA LEU A 613 10.08 -5.85 8.71
C LEU A 613 8.93 -6.86 8.71
N ALA A 614 9.03 -7.87 9.56
CA ALA A 614 8.00 -8.89 9.71
C ALA A 614 7.09 -8.58 10.91
N CYS A 615 5.78 -8.45 10.66
CA CYS A 615 4.77 -8.12 11.65
C CYS A 615 3.95 -9.37 11.98
N GLY A 616 4.21 -9.98 13.15
CA GLY A 616 3.66 -11.28 13.51
C GLY A 616 4.10 -11.76 14.89
N GLY A 617 3.82 -13.03 15.19
CA GLY A 617 4.41 -13.75 16.33
C GLY A 617 5.60 -14.60 15.91
N ASP A 618 6.23 -15.32 16.85
CA ASP A 618 7.44 -16.11 16.60
C ASP A 618 7.29 -17.09 15.41
N GLY A 619 6.16 -17.80 15.29
CA GLY A 619 5.91 -18.68 14.14
C GLY A 619 5.81 -17.97 12.78
N THR A 620 5.32 -16.72 12.75
CA THR A 620 5.36 -15.90 11.51
C THR A 620 6.79 -15.53 11.16
N ILE A 621 7.63 -15.21 12.14
CA ILE A 621 9.05 -14.89 11.90
C ILE A 621 9.79 -16.13 11.41
N GLY A 622 9.57 -17.30 12.04
CA GLY A 622 10.12 -18.58 11.58
C GLY A 622 9.75 -18.88 10.13
N TRP A 623 8.47 -18.67 9.75
CA TRP A 623 8.02 -18.84 8.37
C TRP A 623 8.72 -17.90 7.39
N VAL A 624 8.90 -16.61 7.75
CA VAL A 624 9.66 -15.66 6.92
C VAL A 624 11.10 -16.11 6.73
N LEU A 625 11.78 -16.55 7.80
CA LEU A 625 13.16 -17.04 7.73
C LEU A 625 13.29 -18.30 6.86
N GLN A 626 12.32 -19.23 6.94
CA GLN A 626 12.28 -20.40 6.09
C GLN A 626 12.11 -20.03 4.60
N CYS A 627 11.19 -19.12 4.29
CA CYS A 627 11.02 -18.64 2.91
C CYS A 627 12.27 -17.90 2.39
N LEU A 628 13.01 -17.19 3.25
CA LEU A 628 14.29 -16.59 2.90
C LEU A 628 15.34 -17.65 2.55
N ASP A 629 15.39 -18.77 3.27
CA ASP A 629 16.32 -19.86 2.96
C ASP A 629 16.09 -20.47 1.59
N ILE A 630 14.84 -20.48 1.13
CA ILE A 630 14.44 -21.00 -0.19
C ILE A 630 14.73 -19.96 -1.26
N ALA A 631 14.33 -18.70 -1.04
CA ALA A 631 14.45 -17.64 -2.04
C ALA A 631 15.90 -17.15 -2.26
N LYS A 632 16.81 -17.36 -1.30
CA LYS A 632 18.19 -16.82 -1.37
C LYS A 632 19.02 -17.31 -2.55
N GLN A 633 18.68 -18.47 -3.14
CA GLN A 633 19.44 -19.02 -4.27
C GLN A 633 19.26 -18.17 -5.53
N ASP A 634 18.07 -17.57 -5.71
CA ASP A 634 17.70 -16.77 -6.87
C ASP A 634 17.73 -15.26 -6.57
N ALA A 635 18.24 -14.84 -5.40
CA ALA A 635 18.23 -13.46 -4.94
C ALA A 635 19.63 -12.82 -4.97
N ALA A 636 19.68 -11.56 -5.38
CA ALA A 636 20.88 -10.72 -5.35
C ALA A 636 21.35 -10.39 -3.92
N CYS A 637 20.42 -10.30 -2.96
CA CYS A 637 20.73 -10.16 -1.54
C CYS A 637 20.61 -11.52 -0.84
N PHE A 638 21.74 -12.03 -0.35
CA PHE A 638 21.79 -13.37 0.27
C PHE A 638 21.23 -13.42 1.70
N SER A 639 21.37 -12.34 2.47
CA SER A 639 20.94 -12.28 3.88
C SER A 639 20.42 -10.88 4.23
N PRO A 640 19.19 -10.52 3.83
CA PRO A 640 18.60 -9.25 4.23
C PRO A 640 18.27 -9.26 5.73
N PRO A 641 18.64 -8.22 6.51
CA PRO A 641 18.37 -8.20 7.94
C PRO A 641 16.88 -8.01 8.24
N CYS A 642 16.36 -8.81 9.17
CA CYS A 642 14.92 -8.86 9.50
C CYS A 642 14.60 -8.27 10.88
N GLY A 643 13.74 -7.25 10.91
CA GLY A 643 13.16 -6.66 12.12
C GLY A 643 11.75 -7.18 12.42
N ILE A 644 11.28 -6.96 13.64
CA ILE A 644 10.03 -7.57 14.14
C ILE A 644 9.08 -6.52 14.70
N VAL A 645 7.81 -6.56 14.29
CA VAL A 645 6.70 -5.95 15.05
C VAL A 645 5.94 -7.06 15.79
N PRO A 646 5.96 -7.09 17.14
CA PRO A 646 5.42 -8.20 17.91
C PRO A 646 3.88 -8.20 17.98
N LEU A 647 3.24 -8.85 17.02
CA LEU A 647 1.78 -9.04 17.00
C LEU A 647 1.34 -10.35 17.70
N GLY A 648 2.27 -11.26 18.00
CA GLY A 648 1.97 -12.55 18.66
C GLY A 648 1.71 -12.45 20.16
N THR A 649 1.59 -13.61 20.83
CA THR A 649 1.37 -13.71 22.29
C THR A 649 2.68 -13.94 23.08
N GLY A 650 3.60 -14.76 22.56
CA GLY A 650 4.92 -15.05 23.14
C GLY A 650 5.92 -13.90 22.88
N ASN A 651 6.28 -13.73 21.61
CA ASN A 651 7.17 -12.70 21.06
C ASN A 651 8.56 -12.73 21.71
N ASP A 652 9.10 -13.93 21.92
CA ASP A 652 10.36 -14.13 22.65
C ASP A 652 11.55 -13.58 21.86
N LEU A 653 11.60 -13.82 20.54
CA LEU A 653 12.65 -13.27 19.68
C LEU A 653 12.61 -11.74 19.63
N SER A 654 11.41 -11.16 19.55
CA SER A 654 11.20 -9.70 19.59
C SER A 654 11.71 -9.08 20.89
N ARG A 655 11.54 -9.74 22.04
CA ARG A 655 12.03 -9.25 23.34
C ARG A 655 13.55 -9.23 23.40
N VAL A 656 14.20 -10.29 22.92
CA VAL A 656 15.67 -10.38 22.84
C VAL A 656 16.23 -9.29 21.94
N LEU A 657 15.58 -9.04 20.80
CA LEU A 657 15.94 -8.00 19.83
C LEU A 657 15.44 -6.59 20.19
N ARG A 658 14.86 -6.41 21.38
CA ARG A 658 14.40 -5.14 21.96
C ARG A 658 13.22 -4.47 21.25
N TRP A 659 12.52 -5.17 20.37
CA TRP A 659 11.29 -4.70 19.73
C TRP A 659 10.07 -4.75 20.67
N GLY A 660 10.20 -5.43 21.81
CA GLY A 660 9.20 -5.43 22.89
C GLY A 660 8.36 -6.70 22.93
N GLY A 661 7.43 -6.75 23.88
CA GLY A 661 6.62 -7.94 24.16
C GLY A 661 5.29 -8.02 23.43
N GLY A 662 4.90 -6.95 22.74
CA GLY A 662 3.62 -6.85 22.06
C GLY A 662 3.34 -5.42 21.60
N TYR A 663 2.90 -5.25 20.36
CA TYR A 663 2.39 -3.98 19.84
C TYR A 663 1.03 -3.67 20.48
N THR A 664 0.81 -2.44 20.96
CA THR A 664 -0.44 -2.07 21.65
C THR A 664 -1.46 -1.38 20.74
N GLY A 665 -1.08 -1.00 19.51
CA GLY A 665 -1.90 -0.16 18.64
C GLY A 665 -1.75 1.35 18.89
N GLU A 666 -1.14 1.74 20.02
CA GLU A 666 -0.97 3.15 20.39
C GLU A 666 0.33 3.76 19.84
N GLU A 667 1.31 2.93 19.50
CA GLU A 667 2.58 3.38 18.93
C GLU A 667 2.38 3.94 17.52
N ASN A 668 2.97 5.09 17.23
CA ASN A 668 2.91 5.68 15.89
C ASN A 668 3.71 4.80 14.91
N PRO A 669 3.10 4.28 13.83
CA PRO A 669 3.79 3.44 12.84
C PRO A 669 5.00 4.11 12.20
N GLN A 670 5.01 5.44 12.09
CA GLN A 670 6.17 6.18 11.58
C GLN A 670 7.39 6.06 12.51
N ASP A 671 7.20 5.98 13.83
CA ASP A 671 8.31 5.83 14.78
C ASP A 671 8.90 4.41 14.71
N ILE A 672 8.09 3.40 14.46
CA ILE A 672 8.56 2.03 14.18
C ILE A 672 9.48 2.04 12.95
N LEU A 673 9.10 2.74 11.88
CA LEU A 673 9.92 2.83 10.67
C LEU A 673 11.25 3.58 10.92
N LYS A 674 11.25 4.62 11.77
CA LYS A 674 12.51 5.28 12.18
C LYS A 674 13.39 4.34 12.99
N ASP A 675 12.80 3.56 13.90
CA ASP A 675 13.52 2.57 14.68
C ASP A 675 14.17 1.50 13.77
N VAL A 676 13.54 1.15 12.63
CA VAL A 676 14.12 0.25 11.61
C VAL A 676 15.33 0.87 10.90
N ILE A 677 15.28 2.16 10.61
CA ILE A 677 16.42 2.90 10.00
C ILE A 677 17.61 2.95 10.96
N GLU A 678 17.35 3.10 12.26
CA GLU A 678 18.38 3.21 13.31
C GLU A 678 18.81 1.86 13.92
N ALA A 679 18.20 0.75 13.50
CA ALA A 679 18.47 -0.56 14.08
C ALA A 679 19.88 -1.08 13.77
N ASP A 680 20.45 -1.78 14.76
CA ASP A 680 21.71 -2.51 14.61
C ASP A 680 21.44 -3.85 13.92
N GLU A 681 22.34 -4.27 13.04
CA GLU A 681 22.34 -5.63 12.48
C GLU A 681 23.03 -6.59 13.45
N VAL A 682 22.36 -7.69 13.78
CA VAL A 682 22.86 -8.75 14.67
C VAL A 682 22.62 -10.12 14.04
N ARG A 683 23.49 -11.07 14.33
CA ARG A 683 23.35 -12.44 13.84
C ARG A 683 22.44 -13.25 14.75
N LEU A 684 21.72 -14.20 14.16
CA LEU A 684 20.96 -15.22 14.87
C LEU A 684 21.46 -16.59 14.43
N ASP A 685 21.98 -17.37 15.40
CA ASP A 685 22.26 -18.78 15.18
C ASP A 685 20.95 -19.56 15.08
N ARG A 686 20.91 -20.50 14.14
CA ARG A 686 19.78 -21.37 13.87
C ARG A 686 20.24 -22.82 13.96
N TRP A 687 19.34 -23.70 14.34
CA TRP A 687 19.66 -25.05 14.76
C TRP A 687 18.78 -26.05 14.03
N ALA A 688 19.36 -27.14 13.53
CA ALA A 688 18.62 -28.25 12.95
C ALA A 688 18.30 -29.26 14.05
N VAL A 689 17.02 -29.48 14.29
CA VAL A 689 16.49 -30.54 15.16
C VAL A 689 16.14 -31.71 14.26
N VAL A 690 16.88 -32.80 14.38
CA VAL A 690 16.73 -34.02 13.59
C VAL A 690 16.14 -35.10 14.48
N PHE A 691 15.02 -35.67 14.06
CA PHE A 691 14.34 -36.77 14.72
C PHE A 691 14.63 -38.06 13.96
N HIS A 692 15.23 -39.03 14.65
CA HIS A 692 15.45 -40.37 14.15
C HIS A 692 14.56 -41.34 14.93
N GLU A 693 13.62 -41.98 14.26
CA GLU A 693 12.75 -42.98 14.87
C GLU A 693 13.46 -44.35 14.97
N GLU A 694 13.19 -45.09 16.04
CA GLU A 694 13.72 -46.43 16.24
C GLU A 694 12.87 -47.46 15.46
N GLU A 695 13.49 -48.29 14.61
CA GLU A 695 12.79 -49.31 13.83
C GLU A 695 12.17 -50.38 14.76
N ARG A 696 10.84 -50.54 14.75
CA ARG A 696 10.18 -51.66 15.44
C ARG A 696 10.54 -52.97 14.75
N SER A 697 11.59 -53.65 15.22
CA SER A 697 11.85 -55.05 14.85
C SER A 697 10.68 -55.92 15.33
N GLN A 698 9.86 -56.42 14.40
CA GLN A 698 8.81 -57.39 14.71
C GLN A 698 9.44 -58.68 15.29
N PRO A 699 8.87 -59.29 16.36
CA PRO A 699 9.35 -60.56 16.87
C PRO A 699 9.04 -61.70 15.89
N PRO A 700 9.91 -62.73 15.76
CA PRO A 700 9.67 -63.86 14.87
C PRO A 700 8.64 -64.79 15.50
N THR A 701 7.38 -64.72 15.08
CA THR A 701 6.40 -65.77 15.40
C THR A 701 6.37 -66.82 14.29
N SER A 702 6.94 -67.97 14.62
CA SER A 702 6.82 -69.23 13.89
C SER A 702 5.44 -69.87 14.06
N SER A 703 4.67 -69.97 12.98
CA SER A 703 3.68 -71.05 12.73
C SER A 703 3.12 -70.91 11.32
N GLY A 704 3.04 -72.03 10.58
CA GLY A 704 3.00 -72.07 9.12
C GLY A 704 1.63 -71.98 8.42
N ALA A 705 1.72 -71.75 7.10
CA ALA A 705 0.81 -72.04 5.97
C ALA A 705 -0.65 -71.52 6.05
N GLU A 706 -1.28 -70.87 5.06
CA GLU A 706 -1.23 -71.01 3.59
C GLU A 706 -1.51 -69.68 2.83
N ASP A 707 -1.20 -69.69 1.53
CA ASP A 707 -1.13 -68.61 0.52
C ASP A 707 -2.32 -67.64 0.36
N CYS A 708 -2.00 -66.38 0.01
CA CYS A 708 -2.64 -65.61 -1.07
C CYS A 708 -1.69 -64.52 -1.61
N GLN A 709 -1.37 -64.59 -2.90
CA GLN A 709 -0.45 -63.71 -3.63
C GLN A 709 -1.03 -62.32 -3.93
N GLY A 710 -0.17 -61.28 -3.86
CA GLY A 710 -0.28 -60.11 -4.74
C GLY A 710 -0.43 -58.73 -4.09
N GLN A 711 0.59 -58.23 -3.38
CA GLN A 711 0.84 -56.79 -3.26
C GLN A 711 2.36 -56.54 -3.16
N ALA A 712 2.88 -55.81 -4.13
CA ALA A 712 4.27 -55.38 -4.17
C ALA A 712 4.57 -54.51 -2.94
N GLY A 713 5.41 -55.04 -2.04
CA GLY A 713 5.94 -54.29 -0.91
C GLY A 713 6.82 -53.16 -1.42
N THR A 714 6.38 -51.93 -1.19
CA THR A 714 7.23 -50.73 -1.19
C THR A 714 8.34 -50.95 -0.17
N MET A 715 9.58 -51.08 -0.63
CA MET A 715 10.75 -50.90 0.22
C MET A 715 10.69 -49.48 0.78
N SER A 716 10.56 -49.33 2.10
CA SER A 716 10.67 -48.03 2.77
C SER A 716 12.11 -47.56 2.68
N ASN A 717 12.32 -46.39 2.06
CA ASN A 717 13.62 -45.75 1.99
C ASN A 717 14.00 -45.27 3.41
N PRO A 718 15.25 -45.46 3.88
CA PRO A 718 15.68 -44.94 5.19
C PRO A 718 15.62 -43.41 5.31
N GLU A 719 15.51 -42.69 4.19
CA GLU A 719 15.29 -41.24 4.14
C GLU A 719 13.88 -40.84 4.62
N ASP A 720 12.89 -41.74 4.57
CA ASP A 720 11.50 -41.44 4.98
C ASP A 720 11.28 -41.47 6.51
N GLN A 721 12.25 -41.99 7.28
CA GLN A 721 12.16 -42.16 8.75
C GLN A 721 12.83 -41.01 9.55
N THR A 722 13.43 -40.03 8.87
CA THR A 722 14.11 -38.91 9.51
C THR A 722 13.40 -37.59 9.21
N SER A 723 12.93 -36.89 10.24
CA SER A 723 12.36 -35.55 10.07
C SER A 723 13.30 -34.46 10.59
N MET A 724 13.37 -33.32 9.92
CA MET A 724 14.22 -32.19 10.31
C MET A 724 13.42 -30.89 10.43
N ILE A 725 13.59 -30.19 11.55
CA ILE A 725 12.97 -28.88 11.82
C ILE A 725 14.06 -27.86 12.14
N ILE A 726 13.97 -26.65 11.57
CA ILE A 726 14.88 -25.56 11.92
C ILE A 726 14.33 -24.76 13.10
N MET A 727 15.05 -24.83 14.22
CA MET A 727 14.78 -24.12 15.47
C MET A 727 15.49 -22.76 15.51
N ASN A 728 14.76 -21.73 15.95
CA ASN A 728 15.24 -20.36 16.12
C ASN A 728 15.22 -19.91 17.59
N ASN A 729 14.30 -20.41 18.41
CA ASN A 729 14.09 -19.97 19.78
C ASN A 729 14.52 -21.03 20.79
N TYR A 730 13.80 -22.15 20.83
CA TYR A 730 14.01 -23.20 21.83
C TYR A 730 13.31 -24.51 21.47
N PHE A 731 13.83 -25.60 22.04
CA PHE A 731 13.25 -26.93 22.02
C PHE A 731 12.85 -27.31 23.44
N GLY A 732 11.73 -28.02 23.59
CA GLY A 732 11.28 -28.55 24.88
C GLY A 732 10.86 -30.01 24.76
N ILE A 733 11.15 -30.81 25.79
CA ILE A 733 10.65 -32.18 25.97
C ILE A 733 10.12 -32.35 27.40
N GLY A 734 9.00 -33.06 27.52
CA GLY A 734 8.36 -33.35 28.81
C GLY A 734 7.37 -32.26 29.21
N ILE A 735 7.45 -31.79 30.46
CA ILE A 735 6.36 -31.05 31.09
C ILE A 735 5.96 -29.74 30.39
N ASP A 736 6.93 -29.00 29.86
CA ASP A 736 6.69 -27.78 29.07
C ASP A 736 5.96 -28.11 27.75
N ALA A 737 6.50 -29.08 27.00
CA ALA A 737 5.93 -29.52 25.74
C ALA A 737 4.51 -30.07 25.88
N ASP A 738 4.19 -30.76 26.97
CA ASP A 738 2.82 -31.23 27.23
C ASP A 738 1.85 -30.07 27.48
N VAL A 739 2.27 -29.04 28.25
CA VAL A 739 1.44 -27.83 28.42
C VAL A 739 1.23 -27.13 27.07
N CYS A 740 2.26 -27.07 26.24
CA CYS A 740 2.19 -26.52 24.89
C CYS A 740 1.22 -27.33 24.00
N LEU A 741 1.31 -28.66 24.01
CA LEU A 741 0.46 -29.58 23.25
C LEU A 741 -1.02 -29.43 23.63
N LYS A 742 -1.34 -29.40 24.92
CA LYS A 742 -2.71 -29.19 25.40
C LYS A 742 -3.26 -27.82 25.01
N PHE A 743 -2.43 -26.78 25.07
CA PHE A 743 -2.82 -25.45 24.61
C PHE A 743 -3.11 -25.44 23.11
N HIS A 744 -2.27 -26.10 22.31
CA HIS A 744 -2.43 -26.22 20.85
C HIS A 744 -3.73 -26.95 20.50
N ASN A 745 -3.96 -28.14 21.06
CA ASN A 745 -5.20 -28.91 20.82
C ASN A 745 -6.46 -28.13 21.19
N LYS A 746 -6.41 -27.33 22.27
CA LYS A 746 -7.53 -26.49 22.69
C LYS A 746 -7.74 -25.29 21.76
N ARG A 747 -6.65 -24.72 21.23
CA ARG A 747 -6.69 -23.63 20.26
C ARG A 747 -7.27 -24.11 18.93
N ASP A 748 -6.88 -25.29 18.47
CA ASP A 748 -7.35 -25.88 17.23
C ASP A 748 -8.82 -26.30 17.29
N ALA A 749 -9.27 -26.76 18.46
CA ALA A 749 -10.68 -27.08 18.68
C ALA A 749 -11.60 -25.83 18.75
N ASN A 750 -11.07 -24.65 19.07
CA ASN A 750 -11.85 -23.41 19.26
C ASN A 750 -11.13 -22.14 18.79
N PRO A 751 -10.70 -22.03 17.52
CA PRO A 751 -9.86 -20.93 17.05
C PRO A 751 -10.49 -19.55 17.28
N GLU A 752 -11.81 -19.43 17.20
CA GLU A 752 -12.55 -18.19 17.43
C GLU A 752 -12.37 -17.61 18.84
N LYS A 753 -12.09 -18.45 19.84
CA LYS A 753 -11.91 -18.02 21.24
C LYS A 753 -10.50 -17.51 21.53
N PHE A 754 -9.53 -17.78 20.65
CA PHE A 754 -8.10 -17.45 20.87
C PHE A 754 -7.64 -16.18 20.13
N SER A 755 -8.56 -15.25 19.89
CA SER A 755 -8.30 -13.97 19.21
C SER A 755 -7.61 -12.92 20.11
N SER A 756 -7.68 -13.06 21.44
CA SER A 756 -7.11 -12.09 22.39
C SER A 756 -5.84 -12.62 23.06
N ARG A 757 -4.76 -11.81 23.04
CA ARG A 757 -3.48 -12.14 23.70
C ARG A 757 -3.65 -12.35 25.20
N LEU A 758 -4.48 -11.56 25.88
CA LEU A 758 -4.71 -11.70 27.32
C LEU A 758 -5.43 -13.02 27.61
N PHE A 759 -6.45 -13.35 26.82
CA PHE A 759 -7.16 -14.61 26.94
C PHE A 759 -6.26 -15.81 26.69
N ASN A 760 -5.41 -15.75 25.66
CA ASN A 760 -4.45 -16.81 25.32
C ASN A 760 -3.48 -17.06 26.48
N LYS A 761 -2.94 -15.99 27.09
CA LYS A 761 -2.09 -16.11 28.29
C LYS A 761 -2.84 -16.73 29.48
N THR A 762 -4.07 -16.30 29.74
CA THR A 762 -4.89 -16.86 30.83
C THR A 762 -5.21 -18.34 30.61
N GLN A 763 -5.51 -18.75 29.37
CA GLN A 763 -5.74 -20.17 29.06
C GLN A 763 -4.48 -21.01 29.28
N TYR A 764 -3.32 -20.50 28.86
CA TYR A 764 -2.05 -21.19 29.06
C TYR A 764 -1.75 -21.39 30.56
N VAL A 765 -1.95 -20.36 31.39
CA VAL A 765 -1.83 -20.44 32.85
C VAL A 765 -2.84 -21.42 33.45
N LYS A 766 -4.10 -21.40 32.97
CA LYS A 766 -5.15 -22.31 33.47
C LYS A 766 -4.81 -23.78 33.20
N ILE A 767 -4.28 -24.10 32.02
CA ILE A 767 -3.85 -25.46 31.66
C ILE A 767 -2.67 -25.88 32.55
N GLY A 768 -1.70 -24.98 32.76
CA GLY A 768 -0.59 -25.21 33.69
C GLY A 768 -1.07 -25.51 35.11
N LEU A 769 -2.02 -24.72 35.64
CA LEU A 769 -2.61 -24.94 36.96
C LEU A 769 -3.39 -26.26 37.05
N GLN A 770 -4.20 -26.61 36.05
CA GLN A 770 -4.94 -27.88 36.04
C GLN A 770 -4.00 -29.09 36.15
N LYS A 771 -2.83 -29.02 35.52
CA LYS A 771 -1.81 -30.06 35.60
C LYS A 771 -1.20 -30.23 36.99
N VAL A 772 -1.04 -29.15 37.75
CA VAL A 772 -0.54 -29.22 39.15
C VAL A 772 -1.43 -30.14 40.00
N PHE A 773 -2.74 -30.15 39.74
CA PHE A 773 -3.72 -30.80 40.61
C PHE A 773 -4.17 -32.20 40.16
N PHE A 774 -4.11 -32.56 38.87
CA PHE A 774 -4.84 -33.73 38.35
C PHE A 774 -4.06 -34.72 37.46
N GLU A 775 -2.90 -34.39 36.87
CA GLU A 775 -2.24 -35.29 35.89
C GLU A 775 -0.69 -35.24 35.94
N ARG A 776 -0.03 -36.41 36.10
CA ARG A 776 1.44 -36.56 36.17
C ARG A 776 2.01 -37.41 35.02
N THR A 777 1.73 -37.02 33.78
CA THR A 777 2.20 -37.71 32.56
C THR A 777 3.72 -37.70 32.37
N CYS A 778 4.45 -36.71 32.91
CA CYS A 778 5.89 -36.54 32.67
C CYS A 778 6.80 -36.99 33.82
N LYS A 779 6.29 -37.81 34.73
CA LYS A 779 7.00 -38.18 35.97
C LYS A 779 8.21 -39.07 35.68
N ASP A 780 9.30 -38.85 36.42
CA ASP A 780 10.55 -39.61 36.30
C ASP A 780 11.24 -39.52 34.91
N LEU A 781 11.03 -38.41 34.17
CA LEU A 781 11.65 -38.19 32.84
C LEU A 781 13.17 -38.46 32.87
N TRP A 782 13.88 -37.94 33.88
CA TRP A 782 15.33 -38.10 34.04
C TRP A 782 15.85 -39.55 34.11
N LYS A 783 15.00 -40.54 34.39
CA LYS A 783 15.37 -41.97 34.39
C LYS A 783 15.16 -42.65 33.03
N ARG A 784 14.47 -41.98 32.12
CA ARG A 784 13.92 -42.56 30.88
C ARG A 784 14.48 -41.94 29.61
N ILE A 785 15.29 -40.89 29.76
CA ILE A 785 16.00 -40.25 28.66
C ILE A 785 17.48 -40.16 28.98
N GLU A 786 18.30 -40.24 27.95
CA GLU A 786 19.73 -40.04 28.02
C GLU A 786 20.08 -38.71 27.35
N LEU A 787 20.93 -37.90 27.99
CA LEU A 787 21.38 -36.62 27.47
C LEU A 787 22.88 -36.68 27.20
N GLU A 788 23.26 -36.33 25.98
CA GLU A 788 24.65 -36.15 25.56
C GLU A 788 24.83 -34.72 25.02
N VAL A 789 25.87 -34.04 25.51
CA VAL A 789 26.23 -32.67 25.09
C VAL A 789 27.68 -32.67 24.62
N ASP A 790 27.91 -32.24 23.38
CA ASP A 790 29.22 -32.22 22.72
C ASP A 790 29.97 -33.57 22.82
N GLY A 791 29.27 -34.68 22.62
CA GLY A 791 29.86 -36.02 22.68
C GLY A 791 29.98 -36.62 24.08
N LYS A 792 29.58 -35.88 25.13
CA LYS A 792 29.75 -36.29 26.52
C LYS A 792 28.39 -36.58 27.18
N PRO A 793 28.21 -37.75 27.82
CA PRO A 793 27.00 -38.03 28.57
C PRO A 793 26.90 -37.09 29.78
N VAL A 794 25.71 -36.56 30.02
CA VAL A 794 25.41 -35.63 31.11
C VAL A 794 24.41 -36.30 32.06
N GLU A 795 24.78 -36.40 33.35
CA GLU A 795 23.88 -36.92 34.38
C GLU A 795 22.74 -35.94 34.65
N LEU A 796 21.50 -36.43 34.56
CA LEU A 796 20.31 -35.61 34.75
C LEU A 796 19.90 -35.56 36.23
N PRO A 797 19.62 -34.36 36.78
CA PRO A 797 19.01 -34.23 38.11
C PRO A 797 17.55 -34.70 38.09
N ASN A 798 16.87 -34.75 39.24
CA ASN A 798 15.46 -35.15 39.31
C ASN A 798 14.55 -34.11 38.62
N ILE A 799 14.30 -34.31 37.32
CA ILE A 799 13.56 -33.40 36.45
C ILE A 799 12.41 -34.11 35.72
N GLU A 800 11.38 -33.34 35.39
CA GLU A 800 10.20 -33.75 34.61
C GLU A 800 10.14 -33.06 33.23
N GLY A 801 11.11 -32.19 32.91
CA GLY A 801 11.25 -31.56 31.60
C GLY A 801 12.64 -31.00 31.33
N ILE A 802 13.02 -30.98 30.06
CA ILE A 802 14.23 -30.30 29.55
C ILE A 802 13.80 -29.21 28.57
N ILE A 803 14.42 -28.04 28.68
CA ILE A 803 14.29 -26.94 27.73
C ILE A 803 15.70 -26.62 27.21
N VAL A 804 15.88 -26.67 25.90
CA VAL A 804 17.11 -26.30 25.21
C VAL A 804 16.90 -24.92 24.58
N LEU A 805 17.64 -23.91 25.03
CA LEU A 805 17.45 -22.52 24.65
C LEU A 805 18.53 -22.07 23.67
N ASN A 806 18.11 -21.40 22.59
CA ASN A 806 18.97 -20.52 21.78
C ASN A 806 18.80 -19.05 22.21
N LEU A 807 17.64 -18.72 22.80
CA LEU A 807 17.30 -17.39 23.29
C LEU A 807 17.16 -17.38 24.81
N LEU A 808 17.70 -16.34 25.45
CA LEU A 808 17.41 -16.01 26.85
C LEU A 808 16.02 -15.39 27.07
N SER A 809 15.01 -15.93 26.37
CA SER A 809 13.61 -15.56 26.47
C SER A 809 12.76 -16.78 26.11
N TRP A 810 11.90 -17.20 27.03
CA TRP A 810 10.99 -18.33 26.86
C TRP A 810 9.64 -18.01 27.49
N GLY A 811 8.56 -18.54 26.92
CA GLY A 811 7.23 -18.48 27.53
C GLY A 811 6.71 -17.06 27.78
N SER A 812 6.88 -16.13 26.82
CA SER A 812 6.50 -14.71 26.96
C SER A 812 7.48 -13.86 27.80
N GLY A 813 8.78 -14.12 27.66
CA GLY A 813 9.84 -13.29 28.24
C GLY A 813 10.32 -13.69 29.62
N ALA A 814 10.04 -14.91 30.06
CA ALA A 814 10.75 -15.51 31.19
C ALA A 814 12.16 -15.93 30.76
N ASN A 815 13.07 -16.03 31.73
CA ASN A 815 14.44 -16.46 31.48
C ASN A 815 14.71 -17.72 32.33
N PRO A 816 14.53 -18.93 31.78
CA PRO A 816 14.75 -20.17 32.50
C PRO A 816 16.20 -20.37 32.92
N TRP A 817 17.16 -19.79 32.20
CA TRP A 817 18.58 -19.82 32.57
C TRP A 817 18.91 -18.93 33.78
N GLY A 818 18.10 -17.91 34.03
CA GLY A 818 18.29 -16.92 35.10
C GLY A 818 19.32 -15.83 34.78
N THR A 819 19.50 -14.89 35.71
CA THR A 819 20.47 -13.78 35.59
C THR A 819 21.81 -14.24 36.16
N ALA A 820 22.68 -14.77 35.31
CA ALA A 820 23.99 -15.25 35.75
C ALA A 820 24.87 -14.09 36.23
N LYS A 821 25.43 -14.21 37.44
CA LYS A 821 26.84 -13.83 37.66
C LYS A 821 27.68 -14.88 36.92
N GLU A 822 28.82 -14.49 36.36
CA GLU A 822 29.77 -15.42 35.73
C GLU A 822 30.24 -16.44 36.77
N GLU A 823 29.59 -17.60 36.83
CA GLU A 823 29.95 -18.73 37.68
C GLU A 823 30.46 -19.83 36.76
N ALA A 824 31.73 -20.19 36.91
CA ALA A 824 32.31 -21.33 36.21
C ALA A 824 31.49 -22.59 36.57
N PRO A 825 31.10 -23.44 35.58
CA PRO A 825 31.70 -23.58 34.25
C PRO A 825 30.98 -22.87 33.08
N PHE A 826 29.94 -22.07 33.31
CA PHE A 826 29.08 -21.56 32.23
C PHE A 826 29.48 -20.18 31.72
N THR A 827 29.38 -19.99 30.40
CA THR A 827 29.59 -18.68 29.78
C THR A 827 28.29 -17.86 29.73
N LYS A 828 28.39 -16.56 29.47
CA LYS A 828 27.22 -15.70 29.34
C LYS A 828 26.49 -16.01 28.02
N PRO A 829 25.24 -16.47 28.05
CA PRO A 829 24.55 -16.87 26.83
C PRO A 829 24.24 -15.72 25.88
N THR A 830 24.37 -16.00 24.58
CA THR A 830 23.97 -15.12 23.49
C THR A 830 23.37 -15.92 22.34
N HIS A 831 22.54 -15.29 21.51
CA HIS A 831 21.87 -15.97 20.39
C HIS A 831 22.77 -16.11 19.14
N TYR A 832 24.09 -15.97 19.30
CA TYR A 832 25.07 -15.94 18.19
C TYR A 832 26.46 -16.48 18.58
N ASP A 833 26.59 -17.15 19.73
CA ASP A 833 27.85 -17.73 20.20
C ASP A 833 28.08 -19.17 19.71
N GLY A 834 27.11 -19.78 19.04
CA GLY A 834 27.14 -21.15 18.60
C GLY A 834 26.97 -22.17 19.73
N LEU A 835 26.35 -21.78 20.85
CA LEU A 835 26.04 -22.64 21.97
C LEU A 835 24.52 -22.65 22.25
N LEU A 836 24.07 -23.72 22.89
CA LEU A 836 22.71 -23.90 23.39
C LEU A 836 22.75 -24.10 24.90
N GLU A 837 21.77 -23.54 25.60
CA GLU A 837 21.61 -23.70 27.05
C GLU A 837 20.60 -24.80 27.37
N VAL A 838 21.04 -25.81 28.11
CA VAL A 838 20.18 -26.92 28.56
C VAL A 838 19.71 -26.65 29.99
N VAL A 839 18.39 -26.52 30.15
CA VAL A 839 17.73 -26.21 31.43
C VAL A 839 16.80 -27.34 31.85
N GLY A 840 16.96 -27.82 33.08
CA GLY A 840 16.09 -28.79 33.72
C GLY A 840 14.94 -28.16 34.50
N ILE A 841 13.75 -28.74 34.40
CA ILE A 841 12.54 -28.34 35.11
C ILE A 841 12.13 -29.47 36.06
N THR A 842 12.07 -29.19 37.36
CA THR A 842 11.78 -30.21 38.39
C THR A 842 10.33 -30.68 38.38
N ASP A 843 9.39 -29.76 38.20
CA ASP A 843 7.96 -30.00 38.32
C ASP A 843 7.13 -28.81 37.76
N VAL A 844 5.81 -28.97 37.66
CA VAL A 844 4.89 -27.94 37.13
C VAL A 844 4.92 -26.65 37.96
N SER A 845 5.12 -26.75 39.27
CA SER A 845 5.17 -25.59 40.16
C SER A 845 6.41 -24.74 39.86
N ARG A 846 7.56 -25.40 39.66
CA ARG A 846 8.80 -24.73 39.22
C ARG A 846 8.63 -24.10 37.84
N LEU A 847 7.99 -24.79 36.90
CA LEU A 847 7.64 -24.24 35.59
C LEU A 847 6.82 -22.94 35.73
N GLY A 848 5.80 -22.94 36.60
CA GLY A 848 4.96 -21.77 36.87
C GLY A 848 5.71 -20.60 37.52
N LEU A 849 6.67 -20.89 38.41
CA LEU A 849 7.53 -19.86 39.01
C LEU A 849 8.49 -19.24 37.98
N ILE A 850 9.01 -20.04 37.04
CA ILE A 850 9.84 -19.55 35.94
C ILE A 850 9.01 -18.66 35.00
N GLN A 851 7.82 -19.10 34.59
CA GLN A 851 6.90 -18.28 33.78
C GLN A 851 6.55 -16.95 34.47
N SER A 852 6.38 -16.98 35.79
CA SER A 852 6.15 -15.78 36.62
C SER A 852 7.40 -14.94 36.88
N LYS A 853 8.57 -15.35 36.36
CA LYS A 853 9.88 -14.69 36.52
C LYS A 853 10.36 -14.61 37.97
N LEU A 854 9.89 -15.51 38.82
CA LEU A 854 10.24 -15.61 40.24
C LEU A 854 11.33 -16.65 40.52
N ALA A 855 11.60 -17.54 39.57
CA ALA A 855 12.64 -18.56 39.66
C ALA A 855 13.33 -18.79 38.32
N ALA A 856 14.46 -19.50 38.35
CA ALA A 856 15.13 -20.08 37.20
C ALA A 856 15.04 -21.62 37.25
N GLY A 857 15.27 -22.28 36.12
CA GLY A 857 15.44 -23.74 36.08
C GLY A 857 16.82 -24.17 36.59
N ILE A 858 17.08 -25.47 36.55
CA ILE A 858 18.39 -26.04 36.87
C ILE A 858 19.26 -25.92 35.62
N ARG A 859 20.42 -25.26 35.71
CA ARG A 859 21.39 -25.21 34.61
C ARG A 859 22.08 -26.57 34.51
N ILE A 860 21.85 -27.30 33.43
CA ILE A 860 22.39 -28.64 33.22
C ILE A 860 23.70 -28.57 32.44
N ALA A 861 23.67 -27.96 31.25
CA ALA A 861 24.81 -27.91 30.34
C ALA A 861 24.74 -26.70 29.40
N GLN A 862 25.85 -26.39 28.75
CA GLN A 862 25.96 -25.48 27.63
C GLN A 862 26.85 -26.14 26.57
N GLY A 863 26.41 -26.19 25.31
CA GLY A 863 27.16 -26.90 24.25
C GLY A 863 26.63 -26.66 22.83
N GLY A 864 27.39 -27.07 21.82
CA GLY A 864 27.09 -26.86 20.40
C GLY A 864 26.44 -28.07 19.69
N SER A 865 26.31 -29.20 20.36
CA SER A 865 25.60 -30.39 19.87
C SER A 865 24.87 -31.05 21.02
N ILE A 866 23.55 -31.20 20.90
CA ILE A 866 22.71 -31.85 21.91
C ILE A 866 22.12 -33.12 21.31
N LYS A 867 22.22 -34.24 22.01
CA LYS A 867 21.58 -35.49 21.62
C LYS A 867 20.77 -36.03 22.80
N ILE A 868 19.51 -36.34 22.53
CA ILE A 868 18.56 -36.88 23.51
C ILE A 868 18.06 -38.22 22.98
N THR A 869 18.33 -39.29 23.72
CA THR A 869 17.82 -40.63 23.41
C THR A 869 16.59 -40.91 24.27
N THR A 870 15.51 -41.40 23.66
CA THR A 870 14.31 -41.83 24.37
C THR A 870 13.85 -43.21 23.90
N HIS A 871 13.38 -44.03 24.84
CA HIS A 871 12.81 -45.35 24.57
C HIS A 871 11.27 -45.39 24.69
N GLU A 872 10.65 -44.26 25.02
CA GLU A 872 9.21 -44.10 25.16
C GLU A 872 8.71 -42.89 24.34
N GLU A 873 7.40 -42.78 24.15
CA GLU A 873 6.79 -41.63 23.49
C GLU A 873 6.76 -40.41 24.43
N TRP A 874 7.21 -39.26 23.94
CA TRP A 874 7.20 -38.01 24.72
C TRP A 874 6.61 -36.83 23.97
N PRO A 875 5.88 -35.95 24.67
CA PRO A 875 5.55 -34.65 24.11
C PRO A 875 6.83 -33.83 23.96
N VAL A 876 7.02 -33.27 22.76
CA VAL A 876 8.09 -32.36 22.40
C VAL A 876 7.51 -31.10 21.74
N GLN A 877 8.28 -30.02 21.74
CA GLN A 877 7.92 -28.79 21.04
C GLN A 877 9.16 -28.08 20.49
N VAL A 878 9.04 -27.55 19.26
CA VAL A 878 10.07 -26.72 18.62
C VAL A 878 9.44 -25.36 18.31
N ASP A 879 10.01 -24.28 18.85
CA ASP A 879 9.54 -22.89 18.63
C ASP A 879 8.04 -22.67 18.89
N GLY A 880 7.42 -23.48 19.77
CA GLY A 880 5.99 -23.40 20.10
C GLY A 880 5.06 -24.28 19.25
N GLU A 881 5.60 -25.11 18.36
CA GLU A 881 4.85 -26.13 17.61
C GLU A 881 5.03 -27.52 18.26
N PRO A 882 4.03 -28.02 19.01
CA PRO A 882 4.15 -29.26 19.77
C PRO A 882 3.73 -30.50 18.97
N HIS A 883 4.38 -31.63 19.24
CA HIS A 883 3.98 -32.95 18.73
C HIS A 883 4.39 -34.06 19.72
N VAL A 884 3.90 -35.28 19.49
CA VAL A 884 4.34 -36.46 20.24
C VAL A 884 5.44 -37.13 19.43
N GLN A 885 6.61 -37.30 20.04
CA GLN A 885 7.77 -37.97 19.43
C GLN A 885 7.80 -39.43 19.85
N SER A 886 7.94 -40.33 18.87
CA SER A 886 8.14 -41.77 19.09
C SER A 886 9.54 -42.09 19.65
N PRO A 887 9.74 -43.28 20.24
CA PRO A 887 11.06 -43.75 20.68
C PRO A 887 12.12 -43.58 19.58
N GLY A 888 13.29 -43.12 19.96
CA GLY A 888 14.34 -42.77 19.02
C GLY A 888 15.34 -41.74 19.56
N THR A 889 16.09 -41.14 18.64
CA THR A 889 17.13 -40.14 18.94
C THR A 889 16.74 -38.78 18.39
N ILE A 890 16.81 -37.75 19.23
CA ILE A 890 16.63 -36.35 18.85
C ILE A 890 18.00 -35.68 18.89
N THR A 891 18.45 -35.14 17.76
CA THR A 891 19.75 -34.47 17.66
C THR A 891 19.57 -33.01 17.29
N ILE A 892 20.12 -32.09 18.07
CA ILE A 892 20.11 -30.65 17.81
C ILE A 892 21.53 -30.22 17.44
N LEU A 893 21.70 -29.82 16.19
CA LEU A 893 22.98 -29.46 15.60
C LEU A 893 22.94 -28.05 15.03
N LYS A 894 24.10 -27.40 14.94
CA LYS A 894 24.22 -26.09 14.31
C LYS A 894 23.79 -26.17 12.84
N SER A 895 22.85 -25.33 12.43
CA SER A 895 22.44 -25.27 11.03
C SER A 895 23.48 -24.56 10.17
N ALA A 896 23.60 -24.96 8.90
CA ALA A 896 24.31 -24.17 7.90
C ALA A 896 23.58 -22.85 7.58
N LEU A 897 22.27 -22.80 7.88
CA LEU A 897 21.43 -21.64 7.69
C LEU A 897 21.73 -20.59 8.78
N ARG A 898 21.89 -19.35 8.37
CA ARG A 898 22.15 -18.20 9.24
C ARG A 898 21.17 -17.10 8.90
N ALA A 899 20.75 -16.34 9.91
CA ALA A 899 19.89 -15.17 9.70
C ALA A 899 20.56 -13.92 10.26
N GLU A 900 20.38 -12.80 9.54
CA GLU A 900 20.65 -11.47 10.03
C GLU A 900 19.34 -10.84 10.52
N MET A 901 19.38 -10.23 11.70
CA MET A 901 18.23 -9.67 12.39
C MET A 901 18.50 -8.21 12.71
N LEU A 902 17.45 -7.39 12.74
CA LEU A 902 17.51 -6.03 13.21
C LEU A 902 17.24 -6.00 14.71
N ARG A 903 18.11 -5.35 15.47
CA ARG A 903 17.95 -5.09 16.90
C ARG A 903 17.63 -3.62 17.12
N LYS A 904 16.49 -3.35 17.78
CA LYS A 904 16.05 -1.98 18.07
C LYS A 904 17.09 -1.25 18.93
N PRO A 905 17.46 0.01 18.60
CA PRO A 905 18.44 0.75 19.37
C PRO A 905 17.95 0.99 20.80
N ALA A 906 18.86 0.97 21.78
CA ALA A 906 18.51 1.35 23.14
C ALA A 906 18.20 2.85 23.15
N ARG A 907 16.95 3.24 23.44
CA ARG A 907 16.63 4.65 23.71
C ARG A 907 17.54 5.13 24.83
N ARG A 908 18.42 6.10 24.54
CA ARG A 908 19.12 6.85 25.58
C ARG A 908 18.02 7.40 26.48
N LYS A 909 18.01 6.99 27.76
CA LYS A 909 17.25 7.71 28.77
C LYS A 909 17.87 9.10 28.81
N ASP A 910 17.28 10.05 28.08
CA ASP A 910 17.51 11.46 28.38
C ASP A 910 17.03 11.65 29.81
N GLY A 911 17.99 11.61 30.73
CA GLY A 911 17.81 11.93 32.12
C GLY A 911 17.57 13.43 32.26
N THR A 912 16.45 13.93 31.73
CA THR A 912 15.91 15.19 32.20
C THR A 912 15.23 14.93 33.54
N LYS A 913 16.04 14.93 34.61
CA LYS A 913 15.64 15.70 35.77
C LYS A 913 15.34 17.09 35.23
N LYS A 914 14.05 17.47 35.18
CA LYS A 914 13.68 18.87 35.06
C LYS A 914 14.29 19.58 36.26
N VAL A 915 15.46 20.19 36.08
CA VAL A 915 15.87 21.29 36.93
C VAL A 915 14.94 22.44 36.51
N MET A 916 13.86 22.57 37.26
CA MET A 916 13.06 23.79 37.28
C MET A 916 13.95 24.86 37.90
N GLU A 917 14.67 25.62 37.09
CA GLU A 917 15.07 26.97 37.50
C GLU A 917 13.81 27.84 37.38
N GLN A 918 13.13 28.01 38.51
CA GLN A 918 12.19 29.11 38.69
C GLN A 918 12.98 30.41 38.68
N PRO A 919 12.67 31.39 37.82
CA PRO A 919 13.12 32.75 38.04
C PRO A 919 12.29 33.32 39.19
N SER A 920 12.93 33.57 40.33
CA SER A 920 12.35 34.32 41.44
C SER A 920 11.94 35.72 40.97
N THR A 921 10.67 36.05 41.18
CA THR A 921 10.11 37.38 41.01
C THR A 921 10.80 38.37 41.95
N SER A 922 11.44 39.40 41.40
CA SER A 922 11.62 40.68 42.07
C SER A 922 11.06 41.77 41.16
N LYS A 923 10.27 42.64 41.79
CA LYS A 923 9.62 43.80 41.21
C LYS A 923 10.63 44.94 41.04
N ASP A 924 10.23 45.83 40.14
CA ASP A 924 10.58 47.25 40.04
C ASP A 924 11.57 47.68 38.94
N ASP A 925 11.10 48.74 38.29
CA ASP A 925 11.72 49.72 37.40
C ASP A 925 11.68 49.60 35.86
N GLU A 926 11.18 50.71 35.33
CA GLU A 926 10.84 51.11 33.97
C GLU A 926 12.08 51.31 33.08
N GLY A 927 11.93 51.17 31.76
CA GLY A 927 12.90 51.73 30.82
C GLY A 927 13.05 51.01 29.47
N TYR A 928 12.65 51.70 28.41
CA TYR A 928 12.85 51.45 26.98
C TYR A 928 14.15 50.74 26.52
N GLY A 929 14.06 49.90 25.47
CA GLY A 929 15.13 49.76 24.45
C GLY A 929 15.42 48.36 23.92
N ILE A 930 14.87 48.01 22.75
CA ILE A 930 15.23 46.79 21.98
C ILE A 930 16.44 47.05 21.07
N ARG A 931 17.55 46.31 21.26
CA ARG A 931 18.59 46.09 20.23
C ARG A 931 19.25 44.69 20.31
N PHE A 932 18.80 43.83 19.40
CA PHE A 932 19.45 42.75 18.64
C PHE A 932 20.52 41.80 19.21
N GLY A 933 20.25 40.50 19.01
CA GLY A 933 21.23 39.41 18.79
C GLY A 933 20.98 38.64 17.47
N ARG A 934 21.16 39.30 16.31
CA ARG A 934 21.34 38.64 14.99
C ARG A 934 22.85 38.47 14.78
N ASN A 935 23.48 37.31 15.01
CA ASN A 935 24.85 37.09 14.47
C ASN A 935 25.44 35.66 14.39
N LEU A 936 24.65 34.58 14.53
CA LEU A 936 25.21 33.22 14.37
C LEU A 936 24.80 32.49 13.07
N PHE A 937 23.65 32.82 12.46
CA PHE A 937 23.18 32.14 11.24
C PHE A 937 23.68 32.77 9.93
N LYS A 938 23.97 34.08 9.88
CA LYS A 938 24.50 34.73 8.67
C LYS A 938 25.92 34.30 8.30
N LYS A 939 26.76 33.95 9.28
CA LYS A 939 28.16 33.53 9.03
C LYS A 939 28.29 32.13 8.42
N ARG A 940 27.31 31.24 8.62
CA ARG A 940 27.29 29.90 8.00
C ARG A 940 26.74 29.93 6.57
N PHE A 941 25.73 30.77 6.30
CA PHE A 941 25.16 30.93 4.96
C PHE A 941 26.09 31.67 3.98
N ALA A 942 26.81 32.70 4.46
CA ALA A 942 27.78 33.44 3.64
C ALA A 942 28.97 32.57 3.21
N ARG A 943 29.46 31.64 4.06
CA ARG A 943 30.53 30.70 3.70
C ARG A 943 30.08 29.67 2.65
N PHE A 944 28.79 29.32 2.64
CA PHE A 944 28.23 28.40 1.65
C PHE A 944 28.06 29.07 0.28
N GLU A 945 27.56 30.31 0.23
CA GLU A 945 27.50 31.10 -1.02
C GLU A 945 28.90 31.42 -1.59
N GLN A 946 29.89 31.68 -0.73
CA GLN A 946 31.26 31.96 -1.18
C GLN A 946 31.92 30.71 -1.79
N ARG A 947 31.63 29.51 -1.26
CA ARG A 947 32.04 28.23 -1.85
C ARG A 947 31.35 27.96 -3.19
N ARG A 948 30.04 28.24 -3.30
CA ARG A 948 29.28 28.10 -4.55
C ARG A 948 29.77 29.07 -5.64
N ARG A 949 30.13 30.32 -5.27
CA ARG A 949 30.71 31.31 -6.19
C ARG A 949 32.14 30.97 -6.61
N SER A 950 32.94 30.31 -5.74
CA SER A 950 34.28 29.85 -6.12
C SER A 950 34.23 28.71 -7.14
N LEU A 951 33.34 27.73 -6.95
CA LEU A 951 33.15 26.60 -7.88
C LEU A 951 32.55 27.06 -9.22
N GLY A 952 31.66 28.05 -9.21
CA GLY A 952 31.14 28.67 -10.43
C GLY A 952 32.19 29.46 -11.22
N ARG A 953 33.14 30.12 -10.54
CA ARG A 953 34.25 30.84 -11.19
C ARG A 953 35.31 29.89 -11.76
N GLU A 954 35.52 28.74 -11.13
CA GLU A 954 36.45 27.70 -11.58
C GLU A 954 35.90 26.93 -12.80
N SER A 955 34.60 26.65 -12.81
CA SER A 955 33.89 26.10 -13.99
C SER A 955 33.86 27.08 -15.17
N SER A 956 33.67 28.38 -14.90
CA SER A 956 33.69 29.41 -15.94
C SER A 956 35.10 29.73 -16.47
N ARG A 957 36.16 29.54 -15.65
CA ARG A 957 37.57 29.58 -16.10
C ARG A 957 37.91 28.39 -16.98
N ARG A 958 37.53 27.16 -16.61
CA ARG A 958 37.72 25.96 -17.45
C ARG A 958 36.98 26.07 -18.78
N ARG A 959 35.79 26.65 -18.82
CA ARG A 959 35.05 26.90 -20.07
C ARG A 959 35.77 27.89 -20.99
N LYS A 960 36.40 28.93 -20.43
CA LYS A 960 37.18 29.92 -21.20
C LYS A 960 38.56 29.42 -21.62
N GLU A 961 39.16 28.46 -20.90
CA GLU A 961 40.38 27.77 -21.33
C GLU A 961 40.10 26.81 -22.48
N VAL A 962 38.99 26.07 -22.44
CA VAL A 962 38.55 25.19 -23.54
C VAL A 962 38.12 26.00 -24.79
N GLU A 963 37.49 27.17 -24.62
CA GLU A 963 37.17 28.07 -25.75
C GLU A 963 38.44 28.69 -26.38
N LYS A 964 39.50 28.94 -25.58
CA LYS A 964 40.80 29.40 -26.09
C LYS A 964 41.58 28.30 -26.81
N GLU A 965 41.54 27.06 -26.33
CA GLU A 965 42.14 25.90 -27.02
C GLU A 965 41.41 25.61 -28.35
N CYS A 966 40.08 25.75 -28.40
CA CYS A 966 39.32 25.64 -29.64
C CYS A 966 39.61 26.77 -30.63
N HIS A 967 39.89 28.00 -30.19
CA HIS A 967 40.25 29.10 -31.11
C HIS A 967 41.71 28.99 -31.62
N SER A 968 42.63 28.40 -30.85
CA SER A 968 43.99 28.10 -31.34
C SER A 968 44.07 26.92 -32.32
N ALA A 969 43.02 26.07 -32.39
CA ALA A 969 42.96 24.93 -33.30
C ALA A 969 42.38 25.27 -34.69
N VAL A 970 41.79 26.47 -34.86
CA VAL A 970 41.15 26.90 -36.11
C VAL A 970 42.08 27.76 -36.99
N ASP A 971 43.18 28.28 -36.44
CA ASP A 971 44.17 29.09 -37.18
C ASP A 971 45.33 28.29 -37.80
N TYR A 972 45.26 26.95 -37.87
CA TYR A 972 46.32 26.09 -38.43
C TYR A 972 45.94 25.28 -39.68
N THR A 973 44.79 25.56 -40.30
CA THR A 973 44.35 24.84 -41.51
C THR A 973 43.88 25.78 -42.63
N GLU A 974 44.72 26.72 -43.03
CA GLU A 974 44.68 27.29 -44.39
C GLU A 974 46.11 27.60 -44.84
N HIS A 975 46.81 26.60 -45.41
CA HIS A 975 47.77 26.75 -46.51
C HIS A 975 48.42 25.41 -46.88
N SER A 976 48.55 25.18 -48.20
CA SER A 976 49.25 24.08 -48.92
C SER A 976 48.49 22.75 -49.00
N SER A 977 48.47 21.99 -50.09
CA SER A 977 48.79 22.17 -51.52
C SER A 977 48.41 20.85 -52.20
N THR A 978 47.79 20.94 -53.38
CA THR A 978 47.84 20.04 -54.54
C THR A 978 48.63 18.71 -54.48
N SER A 979 47.99 17.66 -55.02
CA SER A 979 48.49 16.69 -56.02
C SER A 979 48.74 15.21 -55.64
N HIS A 980 48.25 14.35 -56.56
CA HIS A 980 48.66 12.99 -56.96
C HIS A 980 48.33 11.73 -56.13
N GLU A 981 47.70 10.78 -56.86
CA GLU A 981 47.88 9.31 -56.91
C GLU A 981 47.60 8.51 -55.61
N GLY A 982 46.75 7.49 -55.55
CA GLY A 982 46.45 6.43 -56.51
C GLY A 982 47.04 5.10 -56.00
N ALA A 983 46.24 4.23 -55.36
CA ALA A 983 46.49 2.78 -55.29
C ALA A 983 45.36 2.03 -54.56
N THR A 984 44.78 1.10 -55.29
CA THR A 984 43.96 -0.06 -54.89
C THR A 984 44.66 -0.99 -53.87
N VAL A 985 43.89 -1.79 -53.11
CA VAL A 985 43.93 -3.28 -53.11
C VAL A 985 42.96 -3.86 -52.05
N GLU A 986 41.96 -4.57 -52.58
CA GLU A 986 41.36 -5.87 -52.20
C GLU A 986 41.01 -6.25 -50.73
N GLU A 987 39.72 -6.56 -50.56
CA GLU A 987 39.17 -7.55 -49.61
C GLU A 987 39.75 -8.96 -49.85
N PRO A 988 39.59 -9.90 -48.89
CA PRO A 988 38.50 -10.89 -49.09
C PRO A 988 37.72 -11.27 -47.81
N THR A 989 36.39 -11.36 -47.93
CA THR A 989 35.49 -12.55 -47.76
C THR A 989 35.84 -13.60 -46.67
N VAL A 990 34.94 -14.28 -45.93
CA VAL A 990 33.53 -14.67 -46.18
C VAL A 990 32.93 -15.35 -44.92
N THR A 991 31.63 -15.11 -44.73
CA THR A 991 30.53 -15.93 -44.16
C THR A 991 30.78 -17.18 -43.29
N SER A 992 29.99 -17.28 -42.20
CA SER A 992 28.80 -18.17 -42.13
C SER A 992 27.82 -17.65 -41.09
#